data_AF-A0A316KFI4-F1
#
_entry.id   AF-A0A316KFI4-F1
#
_cell.length_a   1.000
_cell.length_b   1.000
_cell.length_c   1.000
_cell.angle_alpha   90.00
_cell.angle_beta   90.00
_cell.angle_gamma   90.00
#
_symmetry.space_group_name_H-M   'P 1'
#
loop_
_entity.id
_entity.type
_entity.pdbx_description
1 polymer ?
#
loop_
_entity_poly.entity_id
_entity_poly.type
_entity_poly.pdbx_seq_one_letter_code
_entity_poly.pdbx_strand_id
1 'polypeptide(L)'
;MAMRGRKRGQWFDHKAGTGGDLFDLVAVELCGLGSAQEDFHRVLQEAARFCGMAEGQSIDIEALTARKAAQRAEGARQEAADAKRKATLVRALQARSEPLTGSPAAVYLKARGIAALPEGWSYLPPVSGLAVRHPDKPALMAWAIDADGKATGGQRILINEDGSPAELDPRKFSFGSIGGSPARIAAQAEGGPLCIAEGPETAAAIAQATGFEVWAVFGAGQFASAPAPLNRQVILCPDRDAPDSPASEAFNRACDELRSQGVNLWVARAPEPEGSKRDLADTLQERGAEAVRAAIADAKPYARDSKGRFTGAGALPAEPLPMPDFLSPEEARDRIRAEVRQFLEKAAQWQAAKAILDKYNEASDRFDKGQRKTEPTMPDGEIIETAQGHPPVLALAAYPGAGKSRIAREVLAEFDLSAFGGGDVLFVAPTLRLAEEAATHAQELQAGWHVTRGRSALQPGMSTPMCQRAEEAERVAKAGLRVKPTLCARKDDEEPVLCSYHNSCAYIHQWDGLGEAPALRFEASAYLTVESDGSGRKTGLQVIDESIWRLFTRKADLTFDGWLRPRKVTPKTKGKAAPTPAERHQADALAADMQKAAEDVLRALQAGQSLAGLSYTAEDFRAYARAERGPDVLAVHPNASDEKIRAALDEREAGDLDAGKRATVWAILAECLEKGLTDTQRLRVVRDVPPPRSGEKRDVLRATWFVEPPRDVATLLLDADATPEIVDRMFPGAELVQVDLRPNAEVVQISDRTFSNTSLKNPELRKQAVELVWAEVLADILQGKRGVLVVATKKVVQQFFEDAGHIFEGMTDAEVSQFMQNSKLHGARWLWFGPAALGLNTWQGFGTAIVFGREELPVDALEDLLRAMRGDTGEELQLVPEDAKGNKRLPREAVSYLMADGSGAAAQVTVHPDTMGRALQIQTRELATRQTFERLRLATAEERKRVVLACNVPIPGLPVDKLVTWDELGPSRFEAAQAEAAQRGGVLRLSAAGLAQDAPKTFPTQKAAARWLESSEGKKAVNTPAPLIRYNISGAGGINPKQVSLRLQGQRGPKPTPALVVLPGDARAMAEAQIGPLAMFNERTYLRREVSKEDVTGTVPKMLENPSPEPERAEIAGPKREAVRQEVRIARRSAAAQVARAIAGGASKPKDIQSQTGLPSEKAGTALRRMQEAGIVYQWRPGRFVLNFEAKELASILTRRSSSLR
;
A
#
# COMPACT_ATOMS: atom_id res chain seq x y z
N MET A 1 32.68 -42.54 0.44
CA MET A 1 31.63 -42.47 1.48
C MET A 1 30.30 -42.18 0.82
N ALA A 2 29.20 -42.86 1.17
CA ALA A 2 27.88 -42.59 0.59
C ALA A 2 27.00 -41.82 1.58
N MET A 3 26.82 -40.52 1.37
CA MET A 3 25.97 -39.67 2.22
C MET A 3 24.48 -40.03 2.06
N ARG A 4 23.76 -40.16 3.17
CA ARG A 4 22.34 -40.59 3.22
C ARG A 4 21.54 -39.72 4.21
N GLY A 5 20.24 -39.60 3.99
CA GLY A 5 19.32 -38.87 4.88
C GLY A 5 18.88 -37.50 4.35
N ARG A 6 17.91 -36.86 5.03
CA ARG A 6 17.26 -35.61 4.58
C ARG A 6 18.18 -34.38 4.57
N LYS A 7 19.26 -34.37 5.36
CA LYS A 7 20.29 -33.31 5.40
C LYS A 7 21.54 -33.65 4.55
N ARG A 8 21.44 -34.57 3.59
CA ARG A 8 22.58 -34.88 2.69
C ARG A 8 22.97 -33.64 1.89
N GLY A 9 24.26 -33.34 1.80
CA GLY A 9 24.75 -32.10 1.18
C GLY A 9 24.66 -30.86 2.09
N GLN A 10 24.45 -31.06 3.39
CA GLN A 10 24.69 -30.04 4.43
C GLN A 10 25.76 -30.56 5.40
N TRP A 11 26.49 -29.64 6.01
CA TRP A 11 27.49 -29.92 7.05
C TRP A 11 27.15 -29.15 8.33
N PHE A 12 27.67 -29.62 9.46
CA PHE A 12 27.50 -28.96 10.75
C PHE A 12 28.62 -29.38 11.71
N ASP A 13 29.37 -28.42 12.25
CA ASP A 13 30.29 -28.64 13.35
C ASP A 13 29.53 -28.53 14.68
N HIS A 14 29.36 -29.68 15.34
CA HIS A 14 28.71 -29.78 16.64
C HIS A 14 29.49 -29.15 17.80
N LYS A 15 30.76 -28.79 17.62
CA LYS A 15 31.61 -28.12 18.61
C LYS A 15 31.60 -26.60 18.45
N ALA A 16 31.67 -26.09 17.23
CA ALA A 16 31.58 -24.65 16.93
C ALA A 16 30.14 -24.12 16.82
N GLY A 17 29.15 -25.00 16.60
CA GLY A 17 27.75 -24.62 16.40
C GLY A 17 27.44 -24.06 15.01
N THR A 18 28.41 -24.12 14.09
CA THR A 18 28.32 -23.61 12.72
C THR A 18 27.94 -24.71 11.73
N GLY A 19 27.39 -24.34 10.58
CA GLY A 19 27.07 -25.27 9.50
C GLY A 19 26.27 -24.62 8.38
N GLY A 20 26.22 -25.29 7.23
CA GLY A 20 25.64 -24.76 6.01
C GLY A 20 25.51 -25.83 4.92
N ASP A 21 25.47 -25.41 3.66
CA ASP A 21 25.50 -26.32 2.51
C ASP A 21 26.94 -26.67 2.06
N LEU A 22 27.09 -27.41 0.96
CA LEU A 22 28.41 -27.80 0.45
C LEU A 22 29.28 -26.63 -0.04
N PHE A 23 28.68 -25.53 -0.49
CA PHE A 23 29.44 -24.32 -0.81
C PHE A 23 29.90 -23.64 0.48
N ASP A 24 29.08 -23.61 1.54
CA ASP A 24 29.52 -23.09 2.84
C ASP A 24 30.70 -23.90 3.41
N LEU A 25 30.72 -25.22 3.16
CA LEU A 25 31.84 -26.08 3.55
C LEU A 25 33.13 -25.74 2.77
N VAL A 26 33.03 -25.53 1.45
CA VAL A 26 34.17 -25.08 0.62
C VAL A 26 34.63 -23.69 1.06
N ALA A 27 33.70 -22.80 1.41
CA ALA A 27 33.99 -21.46 1.88
C ALA A 27 34.84 -21.49 3.15
N VAL A 28 34.42 -22.25 4.16
CA VAL A 28 35.16 -22.38 5.43
C VAL A 28 36.48 -23.13 5.24
N GLU A 29 36.45 -24.34 4.69
CA GLU A 29 37.60 -25.26 4.72
C GLU A 29 38.64 -25.01 3.62
N LEU A 30 38.24 -24.45 2.46
CA LEU A 30 39.12 -24.26 1.30
C LEU A 30 39.36 -22.79 0.94
N CYS A 31 38.42 -21.89 1.26
CA CYS A 31 38.58 -20.45 1.00
C CYS A 31 38.92 -19.63 2.25
N GLY A 32 38.74 -20.16 3.47
CA GLY A 32 38.98 -19.45 4.73
C GLY A 32 37.96 -18.34 5.03
N LEU A 33 36.73 -18.51 4.57
CA LEU A 33 35.59 -17.59 4.73
C LEU A 33 34.66 -18.09 5.84
N GLY A 34 33.75 -17.25 6.35
CA GLY A 34 32.72 -17.66 7.31
C GLY A 34 31.55 -18.42 6.66
N SER A 35 31.27 -18.15 5.38
CA SER A 35 30.14 -18.70 4.62
C SER A 35 30.34 -18.52 3.11
N ALA A 36 29.56 -19.24 2.29
CA ALA A 36 29.64 -19.14 0.83
C ALA A 36 29.19 -17.79 0.27
N GLN A 37 28.44 -17.01 1.05
CA GLN A 37 27.88 -15.73 0.59
C GLN A 37 28.90 -14.59 0.60
N GLU A 38 30.01 -14.75 1.32
CA GLU A 38 31.08 -13.73 1.44
C GLU A 38 31.86 -13.55 0.14
N ASP A 39 32.19 -14.66 -0.55
CA ASP A 39 32.83 -14.65 -1.87
C ASP A 39 32.39 -15.88 -2.66
N PHE A 40 31.14 -15.85 -3.12
CA PHE A 40 30.56 -16.98 -3.85
C PHE A 40 31.31 -17.28 -5.15
N HIS A 41 31.99 -16.29 -5.76
CA HIS A 41 32.74 -16.49 -6.99
C HIS A 41 34.01 -17.32 -6.75
N ARG A 42 34.82 -16.96 -5.75
CA ARG A 42 36.00 -17.74 -5.34
C ARG A 42 35.61 -19.12 -4.82
N VAL A 43 34.51 -19.21 -4.07
CA VAL A 43 33.95 -20.50 -3.63
C VAL A 43 33.51 -21.35 -4.83
N LEU A 44 32.92 -20.77 -5.87
CA LEU A 44 32.56 -21.49 -7.09
C LEU A 44 33.80 -21.91 -7.90
N GLN A 45 34.81 -21.05 -8.03
CA GLN A 45 36.07 -21.36 -8.71
C GLN A 45 36.85 -22.46 -7.97
N GLU A 46 36.97 -22.38 -6.65
CA GLU A 46 37.69 -23.40 -5.87
C GLU A 46 36.88 -24.70 -5.77
N ALA A 47 35.54 -24.65 -5.71
CA ALA A 47 34.70 -25.83 -5.84
C ALA A 47 34.81 -26.47 -7.23
N ALA A 48 34.87 -25.68 -8.31
CA ALA A 48 35.06 -26.16 -9.68
C ALA A 48 36.45 -26.81 -9.84
N ARG A 49 37.50 -26.17 -9.32
CA ARG A 49 38.88 -26.69 -9.27
C ARG A 49 38.96 -27.98 -8.47
N PHE A 50 38.36 -28.04 -7.29
CA PHE A 50 38.26 -29.24 -6.45
C PHE A 50 37.49 -30.38 -7.15
N CYS A 51 36.50 -30.04 -7.99
CA CYS A 51 35.79 -30.99 -8.84
C CYS A 51 36.51 -31.30 -10.18
N GLY A 52 37.70 -30.76 -10.42
CA GLY A 52 38.48 -31.00 -11.64
C GLY A 52 37.92 -30.38 -12.93
N MET A 53 37.11 -29.33 -12.81
CA MET A 53 36.50 -28.63 -13.94
C MET A 53 37.40 -27.51 -14.46
N ALA A 54 37.50 -27.37 -15.79
CA ALA A 54 38.27 -26.28 -16.41
C ALA A 54 37.42 -25.00 -16.54
N GLU A 55 38.08 -23.84 -16.44
CA GLU A 55 37.42 -22.54 -16.58
C GLU A 55 36.85 -22.36 -18.01
N GLY A 56 35.56 -22.03 -18.11
CA GLY A 56 34.85 -21.94 -19.39
C GLY A 56 34.38 -23.28 -20.00
N GLN A 57 34.55 -24.42 -19.31
CA GLN A 57 34.06 -25.72 -19.79
C GLN A 57 32.52 -25.73 -19.94
N SER A 58 32.02 -26.02 -21.14
CA SER A 58 30.58 -26.10 -21.40
C SER A 58 29.94 -27.24 -20.60
N ILE A 59 28.84 -26.92 -19.91
CA ILE A 59 28.10 -27.90 -19.12
C ILE A 59 27.14 -28.64 -20.06
N ASP A 60 27.31 -29.95 -20.17
CA ASP A 60 26.35 -30.84 -20.82
C ASP A 60 25.03 -30.84 -20.01
N ILE A 61 24.06 -30.06 -20.49
CA ILE A 61 22.74 -29.92 -19.86
C ILE A 61 21.92 -31.21 -19.96
N GLU A 62 22.14 -32.05 -20.98
CA GLU A 62 21.48 -33.36 -21.08
C GLU A 62 22.03 -34.31 -20.02
N ALA A 63 23.34 -34.42 -19.86
CA ALA A 63 23.97 -35.20 -18.78
C ALA A 63 23.62 -34.68 -17.38
N LEU A 64 23.52 -33.36 -17.19
CA LEU A 64 23.05 -32.76 -15.94
C LEU A 64 21.58 -33.12 -15.66
N THR A 65 20.73 -33.11 -16.70
CA THR A 65 19.31 -33.47 -16.60
C THR A 65 19.15 -34.97 -16.31
N ALA A 66 19.94 -35.82 -16.95
CA ALA A 66 20.01 -37.26 -16.67
C ALA A 66 20.49 -37.53 -15.23
N ARG A 67 21.51 -36.81 -14.72
CA ARG A 67 21.94 -36.90 -13.31
C ARG A 67 20.85 -36.45 -12.34
N LYS A 68 20.12 -35.36 -12.64
CA LYS A 68 18.97 -34.92 -11.84
C LYS A 68 17.84 -35.96 -11.85
N ALA A 69 17.57 -36.60 -13.00
CA ALA A 69 16.61 -37.70 -13.09
C ALA A 69 17.05 -38.93 -12.26
N ALA A 70 18.32 -39.32 -12.33
CA ALA A 70 18.88 -40.41 -11.52
C ALA A 70 18.84 -40.12 -10.01
N GLN A 71 19.13 -38.87 -9.59
CA GLN A 71 19.00 -38.46 -8.19
C GLN A 71 17.55 -38.46 -7.69
N ARG A 72 16.57 -38.11 -8.55
CA ARG A 72 15.14 -38.27 -8.24
C ARG A 72 14.77 -39.75 -8.12
N ALA A 73 15.27 -40.61 -9.01
CA ALA A 73 15.01 -42.05 -8.97
C ALA A 73 15.57 -42.72 -7.69
N GLU A 74 16.80 -42.40 -7.29
CA GLU A 74 17.36 -42.91 -6.02
C GLU A 74 16.70 -42.28 -4.79
N GLY A 75 16.26 -41.01 -4.87
CA GLY A 75 15.39 -40.40 -3.86
C GLY A 75 14.10 -41.18 -3.65
N ALA A 76 13.36 -41.44 -4.74
CA ALA A 76 12.13 -42.23 -4.72
C ALA A 76 12.37 -43.67 -4.23
N ARG A 77 13.50 -44.29 -4.58
CA ARG A 77 13.89 -45.61 -4.06
C ARG A 77 14.13 -45.60 -2.55
N GLN A 78 14.77 -44.56 -2.04
CA GLN A 78 15.06 -44.41 -0.60
C GLN A 78 13.78 -44.09 0.20
N GLU A 79 12.87 -43.31 -0.37
CA GLU A 79 11.52 -43.06 0.18
C GLU A 79 10.67 -44.33 0.20
N ALA A 80 10.67 -45.13 -0.88
CA ALA A 80 9.99 -46.42 -0.94
C ALA A 80 10.53 -47.40 0.11
N ALA A 81 11.84 -47.40 0.38
CA ALA A 81 12.44 -48.21 1.42
C ALA A 81 12.03 -47.77 2.84
N ASP A 82 11.95 -46.45 3.11
CA ASP A 82 11.47 -45.93 4.40
C ASP A 82 9.97 -46.20 4.60
N ALA A 83 9.15 -46.02 3.56
CA ALA A 83 7.74 -46.36 3.56
C ALA A 83 7.51 -47.86 3.83
N LYS A 84 8.29 -48.74 3.19
CA LYS A 84 8.26 -50.19 3.47
C LYS A 84 8.62 -50.51 4.93
N ARG A 85 9.67 -49.88 5.47
CA ARG A 85 10.08 -50.04 6.89
C ARG A 85 8.98 -49.59 7.85
N LYS A 86 8.37 -48.43 7.61
CA LYS A 86 7.24 -47.90 8.39
C LYS A 86 6.04 -48.85 8.34
N ALA A 87 5.65 -49.32 7.16
CA ALA A 87 4.55 -50.26 7.01
C ALA A 87 4.80 -51.60 7.73
N THR A 88 6.03 -52.11 7.72
CA THR A 88 6.42 -53.30 8.51
C THR A 88 6.28 -53.04 10.01
N LEU A 89 6.73 -51.88 10.51
CA LEU A 89 6.59 -51.52 11.92
C LEU A 89 5.12 -51.40 12.35
N VAL A 90 4.27 -50.76 11.54
CA VAL A 90 2.83 -50.65 11.81
C VAL A 90 2.19 -52.03 11.95
N ARG A 91 2.41 -52.94 10.99
CA ARG A 91 1.92 -54.33 11.06
C ARG A 91 2.42 -55.06 12.30
N ALA A 92 3.69 -54.87 12.67
CA ALA A 92 4.31 -55.52 13.83
C ALA A 92 3.73 -55.02 15.17
N LEU A 93 3.29 -53.76 15.23
CA LEU A 93 2.59 -53.19 16.39
C LEU A 93 1.12 -53.63 16.42
N GLN A 94 0.43 -53.65 15.28
CA GLN A 94 -0.96 -54.12 15.19
C GLN A 94 -1.08 -55.58 15.64
N ALA A 95 -0.18 -56.46 15.18
CA ALA A 95 -0.16 -57.87 15.55
C ALA A 95 0.21 -58.16 17.02
N ARG A 96 0.63 -57.13 17.78
CA ARG A 96 0.92 -57.20 19.23
C ARG A 96 -0.05 -56.38 20.06
N SER A 97 -1.06 -55.78 19.43
CA SER A 97 -2.05 -54.96 20.12
C SER A 97 -3.24 -55.80 20.56
N GLU A 98 -3.74 -55.49 21.75
CA GLU A 98 -4.82 -56.19 22.43
C GLU A 98 -6.08 -55.31 22.50
N PRO A 99 -7.27 -55.88 22.73
CA PRO A 99 -8.50 -55.11 22.93
C PRO A 99 -8.34 -54.08 24.05
N LEU A 100 -8.94 -52.91 23.86
CA LEU A 100 -8.89 -51.83 24.85
C LEU A 100 -9.69 -52.18 26.12
N THR A 101 -10.82 -52.87 25.98
CA THR A 101 -11.70 -53.29 27.08
C THR A 101 -10.98 -54.19 28.09
N GLY A 102 -10.99 -53.80 29.37
CA GLY A 102 -10.35 -54.55 30.46
C GLY A 102 -8.83 -54.37 30.58
N SER A 103 -8.21 -53.59 29.69
CA SER A 103 -6.76 -53.31 29.72
C SER A 103 -6.39 -52.16 30.67
N PRO A 104 -5.10 -52.03 31.05
CA PRO A 104 -4.57 -50.82 31.71
C PRO A 104 -4.85 -49.52 30.94
N ALA A 105 -4.94 -49.58 29.60
CA ALA A 105 -5.25 -48.41 28.79
C ALA A 105 -6.73 -47.96 28.92
N ALA A 106 -7.66 -48.86 29.23
CA ALA A 106 -9.02 -48.48 29.63
C ALA A 106 -9.07 -47.88 31.04
N VAL A 107 -8.22 -48.35 31.97
CA VAL A 107 -8.07 -47.74 33.29
C VAL A 107 -7.53 -46.31 33.17
N TYR A 108 -6.51 -46.10 32.33
CA TYR A 108 -5.96 -44.79 31.99
C TYR A 108 -7.03 -43.82 31.46
N LEU A 109 -7.80 -44.23 30.44
CA LEU A 109 -8.87 -43.41 29.88
C LEU A 109 -9.95 -43.08 30.92
N LYS A 110 -10.36 -44.07 31.73
CA LYS A 110 -11.34 -43.88 32.81
C LYS A 110 -10.84 -42.90 33.87
N ALA A 111 -9.55 -42.94 34.23
CA ALA A 111 -8.93 -41.98 35.13
C ALA A 111 -8.90 -40.56 34.54
N ARG A 112 -8.78 -40.42 33.21
CA ARG A 112 -8.94 -39.17 32.46
C ARG A 112 -10.41 -38.81 32.15
N GLY A 113 -11.39 -39.41 32.85
CA GLY A 113 -12.83 -39.10 32.69
C GLY A 113 -13.48 -39.65 31.42
N ILE A 114 -12.77 -40.45 30.63
CA ILE A 114 -13.22 -41.04 29.36
C ILE A 114 -13.66 -42.48 29.64
N ALA A 115 -14.96 -42.66 29.90
CA ALA A 115 -15.62 -43.94 30.11
C ALA A 115 -16.03 -44.64 28.79
N ALA A 116 -16.31 -43.88 27.74
CA ALA A 116 -16.60 -44.40 26.40
C ALA A 116 -15.28 -44.70 25.66
N LEU A 117 -14.92 -45.98 25.57
CA LEU A 117 -13.70 -46.43 24.90
C LEU A 117 -13.81 -46.21 23.38
N PRO A 118 -12.87 -45.47 22.75
CA PRO A 118 -12.92 -45.22 21.31
C PRO A 118 -12.81 -46.51 20.48
N GLU A 119 -13.70 -46.65 19.49
CA GLU A 119 -13.64 -47.76 18.54
C GLU A 119 -12.40 -47.68 17.65
N GLY A 120 -11.83 -48.82 17.30
CA GLY A 120 -10.62 -48.90 16.47
C GLY A 120 -9.31 -48.57 17.19
N TRP A 121 -9.34 -48.26 18.49
CA TRP A 121 -8.15 -48.09 19.32
C TRP A 121 -7.81 -49.37 20.09
N SER A 122 -6.57 -49.49 20.56
CA SER A 122 -6.09 -50.72 21.20
C SER A 122 -5.14 -50.46 22.37
N TYR A 123 -4.97 -51.49 23.21
CA TYR A 123 -3.89 -51.57 24.17
C TYR A 123 -2.65 -52.16 23.48
N LEU A 124 -1.45 -51.75 23.91
CA LEU A 124 -0.19 -52.36 23.49
C LEU A 124 0.60 -52.71 24.76
N PRO A 125 0.76 -54.00 25.12
CA PRO A 125 1.70 -54.42 26.15
C PRO A 125 3.16 -54.11 25.75
N PRO A 126 4.15 -54.27 26.65
CA PRO A 126 5.57 -54.09 26.31
C PRO A 126 6.00 -54.90 25.06
N VAL A 127 6.66 -54.22 24.12
CA VAL A 127 7.08 -54.73 22.80
C VAL A 127 8.60 -54.70 22.60
N SER A 128 9.33 -55.32 23.53
CA SER A 128 10.77 -55.56 23.43
C SER A 128 11.19 -56.08 22.05
N GLY A 129 12.24 -55.48 21.49
CA GLY A 129 12.79 -55.84 20.17
C GLY A 129 12.15 -55.14 18.96
N LEU A 130 11.08 -54.35 19.13
CA LEU A 130 10.62 -53.43 18.07
C LEU A 130 11.39 -52.11 18.11
N ALA A 131 11.60 -51.51 16.92
CA ALA A 131 12.31 -50.24 16.75
C ALA A 131 11.43 -49.02 17.15
N VAL A 132 11.00 -48.98 18.41
CA VAL A 132 10.22 -47.90 19.03
C VAL A 132 10.95 -47.39 20.28
N ARG A 133 10.71 -46.14 20.68
CA ARG A 133 11.21 -45.62 21.97
C ARG A 133 10.42 -46.23 23.13
N HIS A 134 11.07 -46.53 24.25
CA HIS A 134 10.47 -47.21 25.40
C HIS A 134 9.65 -48.45 24.99
N PRO A 135 10.29 -49.49 24.40
CA PRO A 135 9.60 -50.73 24.06
C PRO A 135 9.17 -51.51 25.32
N ASP A 136 9.81 -51.24 26.45
CA ASP A 136 9.54 -51.78 27.79
C ASP A 136 8.25 -51.27 28.43
N LYS A 137 7.66 -50.16 27.94
CA LYS A 137 6.44 -49.58 28.50
C LYS A 137 5.18 -49.98 27.72
N PRO A 138 4.09 -50.37 28.42
CA PRO A 138 2.78 -50.49 27.79
C PRO A 138 2.27 -49.13 27.29
N ALA A 139 1.30 -49.15 26.38
CA ALA A 139 0.74 -47.94 25.78
C ALA A 139 -0.74 -48.06 25.42
N LEU A 140 -1.44 -46.94 25.45
CA LEU A 140 -2.66 -46.73 24.66
C LEU A 140 -2.26 -46.40 23.21
N MET A 141 -2.95 -47.04 22.25
CA MET A 141 -2.70 -46.89 20.81
C MET A 141 -3.86 -46.18 20.12
N ALA A 142 -3.58 -45.00 19.57
CA ALA A 142 -4.44 -44.32 18.62
C ALA A 142 -3.86 -44.46 17.20
N TRP A 143 -4.59 -45.15 16.31
CA TRP A 143 -4.10 -45.51 14.97
C TRP A 143 -4.40 -44.44 13.93
N ALA A 144 -3.41 -44.13 13.09
CA ALA A 144 -3.56 -43.24 11.94
C ALA A 144 -4.21 -43.99 10.78
N ILE A 145 -5.41 -43.59 10.33
CA ILE A 145 -6.21 -44.31 9.33
C ILE A 145 -6.35 -43.51 8.04
N ASP A 146 -5.92 -44.11 6.92
CA ASP A 146 -6.03 -43.53 5.58
C ASP A 146 -7.47 -43.55 5.02
N ALA A 147 -7.66 -43.06 3.79
CA ALA A 147 -8.96 -43.02 3.14
C ALA A 147 -9.55 -44.40 2.82
N ASP A 148 -8.71 -45.44 2.74
CA ASP A 148 -9.09 -46.82 2.45
C ASP A 148 -9.37 -47.63 3.74
N GLY A 149 -9.37 -46.97 4.92
CA GLY A 149 -9.63 -47.60 6.22
C GLY A 149 -8.43 -48.34 6.81
N LYS A 150 -7.22 -48.11 6.30
CA LYS A 150 -6.02 -48.87 6.67
C LYS A 150 -5.09 -48.07 7.58
N ALA A 151 -4.49 -48.75 8.54
CA ALA A 151 -3.51 -48.15 9.43
C ALA A 151 -2.19 -47.83 8.70
N THR A 152 -1.79 -46.57 8.74
CA THR A 152 -0.53 -46.05 8.16
C THR A 152 0.51 -45.69 9.22
N GLY A 153 0.08 -45.54 10.47
CA GLY A 153 0.88 -45.11 11.62
C GLY A 153 0.05 -45.00 12.89
N GLY A 154 0.46 -44.13 13.81
CA GLY A 154 -0.32 -43.79 14.99
C GLY A 154 0.53 -43.13 16.09
N GLN A 155 -0.04 -43.02 17.28
CA GLN A 155 0.62 -42.47 18.47
C GLN A 155 0.52 -43.44 19.65
N ARG A 156 1.64 -43.61 20.36
CA ARG A 156 1.78 -44.36 21.61
C ARG A 156 1.74 -43.38 22.78
N ILE A 157 0.71 -43.50 23.60
CA ILE A 157 0.60 -42.81 24.90
C ILE A 157 1.06 -43.81 25.95
N LEU A 158 2.25 -43.60 26.52
CA LEU A 158 2.87 -44.57 27.44
C LEU A 158 2.19 -44.53 28.81
N ILE A 159 1.93 -45.71 29.35
CA ILE A 159 1.32 -45.92 30.66
C ILE A 159 2.15 -46.92 31.47
N ASN A 160 1.86 -47.04 32.75
CA ASN A 160 2.35 -48.12 33.60
C ASN A 160 1.34 -49.29 33.61
N GLU A 161 1.73 -50.41 34.21
CA GLU A 161 0.91 -51.64 34.25
C GLU A 161 -0.40 -51.49 35.04
N ASP A 162 -0.45 -50.54 35.97
CA ASP A 162 -1.64 -50.16 36.74
C ASP A 162 -2.59 -49.19 36.00
N GLY A 163 -2.21 -48.74 34.80
CA GLY A 163 -2.95 -47.74 34.02
C GLY A 163 -2.67 -46.28 34.40
N SER A 164 -1.73 -46.02 35.31
CA SER A 164 -1.24 -44.66 35.57
C SER A 164 -0.41 -44.13 34.38
N PRO A 165 -0.36 -42.80 34.13
CA PRO A 165 0.51 -42.24 33.10
C PRO A 165 2.00 -42.53 33.40
N ALA A 166 2.79 -42.82 32.38
CA ALA A 166 4.24 -42.97 32.56
C ALA A 166 4.92 -41.59 32.63
N GLU A 167 5.48 -41.23 33.78
CA GLU A 167 6.27 -40.00 34.00
C GLU A 167 7.63 -40.07 33.29
N LEU A 168 7.61 -39.91 31.97
CA LEU A 168 8.77 -39.89 31.07
C LEU A 168 8.80 -38.60 30.24
N ASP A 169 9.73 -38.49 29.28
CA ASP A 169 9.89 -37.34 28.37
C ASP A 169 8.51 -36.85 27.86
N PRO A 170 8.14 -35.56 28.03
CA PRO A 170 6.80 -35.04 27.77
C PRO A 170 6.35 -35.10 26.30
N ARG A 171 7.18 -35.61 25.39
CA ARG A 171 6.88 -35.79 23.96
C ARG A 171 6.14 -37.11 23.69
N LYS A 172 4.84 -37.02 23.35
CA LYS A 172 4.03 -38.17 22.87
C LYS A 172 4.71 -38.87 21.67
N PHE A 173 4.74 -40.20 21.65
CA PHE A 173 5.58 -40.97 20.71
C PHE A 173 4.80 -41.47 19.48
N SER A 174 4.97 -40.80 18.34
CA SER A 174 4.34 -41.23 17.08
C SER A 174 5.18 -42.25 16.29
N PHE A 175 4.52 -43.10 15.50
CA PHE A 175 5.13 -44.13 14.66
C PHE A 175 4.49 -44.23 13.27
N GLY A 176 5.18 -44.85 12.32
CA GLY A 176 4.69 -45.00 10.93
C GLY A 176 4.62 -43.69 10.16
N SER A 177 3.52 -43.50 9.41
CA SER A 177 3.15 -42.27 8.71
C SER A 177 1.80 -41.80 9.26
N ILE A 178 1.74 -40.57 9.77
CA ILE A 178 0.55 -40.01 10.45
C ILE A 178 -0.11 -38.85 9.69
N GLY A 179 0.66 -38.06 8.96
CA GLY A 179 0.13 -36.97 8.13
C GLY A 179 -0.73 -37.51 6.98
N GLY A 180 -1.89 -36.90 6.76
CA GLY A 180 -2.91 -37.39 5.83
C GLY A 180 -3.81 -38.50 6.37
N SER A 181 -3.54 -39.02 7.58
CA SER A 181 -4.23 -40.20 8.13
C SER A 181 -4.59 -39.99 9.61
N PRO A 182 -5.65 -39.23 9.93
CA PRO A 182 -6.05 -39.05 11.33
C PRO A 182 -6.53 -40.36 11.97
N ALA A 183 -6.44 -40.48 13.29
CA ALA A 183 -7.30 -41.43 14.01
C ALA A 183 -8.75 -40.95 13.92
N ARG A 184 -9.71 -41.86 13.70
CA ARG A 184 -11.12 -41.51 13.52
C ARG A 184 -11.96 -42.23 14.56
N ILE A 185 -12.85 -41.49 15.21
CA ILE A 185 -13.89 -42.00 16.09
C ILE A 185 -15.22 -41.75 15.38
N ALA A 186 -15.97 -42.83 15.14
CA ALA A 186 -17.24 -42.76 14.42
C ALA A 186 -18.29 -41.96 15.21
N ALA A 187 -19.21 -41.31 14.49
CA ALA A 187 -20.34 -40.63 15.11
C ALA A 187 -21.31 -41.65 15.73
N GLN A 188 -21.90 -41.29 16.86
CA GLN A 188 -22.97 -42.02 17.53
C GLN A 188 -24.36 -41.62 17.01
N ALA A 189 -24.46 -40.53 16.23
CA ALA A 189 -25.66 -40.07 15.54
C ALA A 189 -25.33 -39.40 14.20
N GLU A 190 -26.19 -39.55 13.20
CA GLU A 190 -26.00 -38.92 11.88
C GLU A 190 -26.28 -37.40 11.90
N GLY A 191 -25.59 -36.65 11.02
CA GLY A 191 -25.88 -35.24 10.75
C GLY A 191 -25.08 -34.19 11.54
N GLY A 192 -24.18 -34.60 12.45
CA GLY A 192 -23.31 -33.68 13.19
C GLY A 192 -22.11 -33.11 12.40
N PRO A 193 -21.44 -32.06 12.92
CA PRO A 193 -20.18 -31.57 12.37
C PRO A 193 -19.06 -32.61 12.48
N LEU A 194 -17.99 -32.45 11.70
CA LEU A 194 -16.73 -33.13 11.99
C LEU A 194 -15.97 -32.34 13.05
N CYS A 195 -15.58 -32.96 14.17
CA CYS A 195 -14.58 -32.37 15.06
C CYS A 195 -13.19 -32.91 14.72
N ILE A 196 -12.15 -32.07 14.77
CA ILE A 196 -10.76 -32.50 14.59
C ILE A 196 -9.96 -31.94 15.77
N ALA A 197 -9.32 -32.80 16.56
CA ALA A 197 -8.54 -32.42 17.73
C ALA A 197 -7.05 -32.71 17.55
N GLU A 198 -6.23 -31.99 18.32
CA GLU A 198 -4.77 -32.15 18.28
C GLU A 198 -4.32 -33.52 18.81
N GLY A 199 -4.74 -33.84 20.04
CA GLY A 199 -4.41 -35.08 20.74
C GLY A 199 -5.49 -36.16 20.60
N PRO A 200 -5.12 -37.45 20.72
CA PRO A 200 -6.09 -38.53 20.84
C PRO A 200 -7.02 -38.35 22.05
N GLU A 201 -6.48 -38.11 23.24
CA GLU A 201 -7.27 -37.99 24.48
C GLU A 201 -8.35 -36.89 24.36
N THR A 202 -7.98 -35.76 23.75
CA THR A 202 -8.87 -34.65 23.39
C THR A 202 -10.00 -35.11 22.46
N ALA A 203 -9.69 -35.87 21.41
CA ALA A 203 -10.68 -36.40 20.46
C ALA A 203 -11.68 -37.36 21.15
N ALA A 204 -11.19 -38.24 22.01
CA ALA A 204 -12.02 -39.17 22.77
C ALA A 204 -12.95 -38.45 23.77
N ALA A 205 -12.45 -37.40 24.43
CA ALA A 205 -13.26 -36.57 25.31
C ALA A 205 -14.42 -35.86 24.57
N ILE A 206 -14.14 -35.28 23.40
CA ILE A 206 -15.15 -34.64 22.55
C ILE A 206 -16.17 -35.67 22.05
N ALA A 207 -15.73 -36.83 21.58
CA ALA A 207 -16.59 -37.89 21.08
C ALA A 207 -17.57 -38.38 22.16
N GLN A 208 -17.07 -38.64 23.38
CA GLN A 208 -17.91 -38.99 24.53
C GLN A 208 -18.91 -37.89 24.90
N ALA A 209 -18.50 -36.62 24.86
CA ALA A 209 -19.36 -35.52 25.29
C ALA A 209 -20.47 -35.19 24.27
N THR A 210 -20.20 -35.37 22.97
CA THR A 210 -21.04 -34.86 21.88
C THR A 210 -21.70 -35.95 21.01
N GLY A 211 -21.13 -37.15 20.93
CA GLY A 211 -21.54 -38.18 19.98
C GLY A 211 -21.20 -37.86 18.51
N PHE A 212 -20.45 -36.79 18.22
CA PHE A 212 -20.06 -36.42 16.86
C PHE A 212 -18.93 -37.32 16.32
N GLU A 213 -18.71 -37.28 15.00
CA GLU A 213 -17.50 -37.85 14.41
C GLU A 213 -16.31 -36.98 14.82
N VAL A 214 -15.27 -37.59 15.39
CA VAL A 214 -14.09 -36.87 15.86
C VAL A 214 -12.81 -37.49 15.32
N TRP A 215 -11.92 -36.66 14.78
CA TRP A 215 -10.62 -37.06 14.28
C TRP A 215 -9.49 -36.55 15.18
N ALA A 216 -8.41 -37.32 15.36
CA ALA A 216 -7.18 -36.84 16.01
C ALA A 216 -6.04 -36.77 14.98
N VAL A 217 -5.34 -35.63 14.91
CA VAL A 217 -4.25 -35.41 13.92
C VAL A 217 -2.84 -35.63 14.46
N PHE A 218 -2.69 -35.87 15.76
CA PHE A 218 -1.41 -36.16 16.43
C PHE A 218 -0.42 -34.98 16.44
N GLY A 219 -0.92 -33.76 16.70
CA GLY A 219 -0.10 -32.54 16.90
C GLY A 219 -0.49 -31.35 16.00
N ALA A 220 -0.25 -30.13 16.49
CA ALA A 220 -0.64 -28.86 15.87
C ALA A 220 -0.20 -28.72 14.39
N GLY A 221 0.98 -29.25 14.06
CA GLY A 221 1.52 -29.23 12.69
C GLY A 221 0.86 -30.21 11.71
N GLN A 222 -0.04 -31.09 12.16
CA GLN A 222 -0.69 -32.09 11.30
C GLN A 222 -2.11 -31.72 10.89
N PHE A 223 -2.74 -30.71 11.51
CA PHE A 223 -4.08 -30.21 11.13
C PHE A 223 -4.19 -29.93 9.62
N ALA A 224 -3.15 -29.32 9.02
CA ALA A 224 -3.09 -28.98 7.60
C ALA A 224 -3.27 -30.19 6.66
N SER A 225 -2.79 -31.35 7.11
CA SER A 225 -2.81 -32.59 6.35
C SER A 225 -4.12 -33.37 6.50
N ALA A 226 -5.03 -32.94 7.37
CA ALA A 226 -6.29 -33.65 7.58
C ALA A 226 -7.15 -33.62 6.30
N PRO A 227 -7.66 -34.76 5.80
CA PRO A 227 -8.48 -34.82 4.58
C PRO A 227 -9.92 -34.33 4.84
N ALA A 228 -10.06 -33.06 5.23
CA ALA A 228 -11.29 -32.49 5.74
C ALA A 228 -12.38 -32.38 4.65
N PRO A 229 -13.64 -32.74 4.94
CA PRO A 229 -14.73 -32.68 3.98
C PRO A 229 -15.16 -31.24 3.66
N LEU A 230 -15.38 -30.95 2.37
CA LEU A 230 -15.81 -29.63 1.90
C LEU A 230 -17.33 -29.40 1.99
N ASN A 231 -18.11 -30.46 2.21
CA ASN A 231 -19.58 -30.45 2.14
C ASN A 231 -20.30 -30.38 3.50
N ARG A 232 -19.56 -30.26 4.62
CA ARG A 232 -20.12 -30.13 5.98
C ARG A 232 -19.24 -29.24 6.86
N GLN A 233 -19.77 -28.88 8.03
CA GLN A 233 -19.02 -28.11 9.04
C GLN A 233 -17.87 -28.94 9.62
N VAL A 234 -16.71 -28.30 9.80
CA VAL A 234 -15.50 -28.89 10.41
C VAL A 234 -15.04 -27.99 11.56
N ILE A 235 -14.99 -28.50 12.78
CA ILE A 235 -14.62 -27.79 14.01
C ILE A 235 -13.23 -28.27 14.46
N LEU A 236 -12.23 -27.40 14.41
CA LEU A 236 -10.89 -27.69 14.96
C LEU A 236 -10.85 -27.41 16.47
N CYS A 237 -10.20 -28.29 17.21
CA CYS A 237 -10.11 -28.28 18.67
C CYS A 237 -8.62 -28.31 19.08
N PRO A 238 -7.92 -27.17 19.07
CA PRO A 238 -6.52 -27.06 19.49
C PRO A 238 -6.36 -26.91 21.01
N ASP A 239 -5.15 -27.17 21.48
CA ASP A 239 -4.73 -26.93 22.87
C ASP A 239 -4.64 -25.41 23.16
N ARG A 240 -4.64 -25.03 24.45
CA ARG A 240 -4.50 -23.63 24.91
C ARG A 240 -3.05 -23.13 24.92
N ASP A 241 -2.40 -23.19 23.77
CA ASP A 241 -1.08 -22.60 23.52
C ASP A 241 -1.04 -21.07 23.74
N ALA A 242 0.19 -20.53 23.88
CA ALA A 242 0.44 -19.09 23.88
C ALA A 242 0.41 -18.54 22.44
N PRO A 243 0.01 -17.26 22.22
CA PRO A 243 -0.18 -16.69 20.87
C PRO A 243 1.03 -16.79 19.94
N ASP A 244 2.22 -16.67 20.51
CA ASP A 244 3.55 -16.65 19.90
C ASP A 244 4.25 -18.02 19.90
N SER A 245 3.59 -19.08 20.36
CA SER A 245 4.18 -20.43 20.38
C SER A 245 4.33 -21.01 18.96
N PRO A 246 5.36 -21.83 18.68
CA PRO A 246 5.50 -22.53 17.40
C PRO A 246 4.31 -23.44 17.07
N ALA A 247 3.58 -23.93 18.08
CA ALA A 247 2.37 -24.72 17.91
C ALA A 247 1.16 -23.85 17.51
N SER A 248 0.97 -22.69 18.16
CA SER A 248 -0.01 -21.69 17.72
C SER A 248 0.24 -21.25 16.28
N GLU A 249 1.49 -20.98 15.89
CA GLU A 249 1.81 -20.67 14.48
C GLU A 249 1.48 -21.82 13.52
N ALA A 250 1.79 -23.06 13.90
CA ALA A 250 1.53 -24.23 13.07
C ALA A 250 0.03 -24.48 12.88
N PHE A 251 -0.75 -24.32 13.96
CA PHE A 251 -2.20 -24.36 13.94
C PHE A 251 -2.78 -23.27 13.02
N ASN A 252 -2.30 -22.03 13.12
CA ASN A 252 -2.77 -20.93 12.27
C ASN A 252 -2.51 -21.23 10.78
N ARG A 253 -1.29 -21.65 10.41
CA ARG A 253 -0.97 -22.06 9.03
C ARG A 253 -1.88 -23.19 8.52
N ALA A 254 -2.17 -24.16 9.37
CA ALA A 254 -3.06 -25.27 9.03
C ALA A 254 -4.51 -24.83 8.77
N CYS A 255 -5.02 -23.90 9.57
CA CYS A 255 -6.35 -23.35 9.38
C CYS A 255 -6.44 -22.55 8.06
N ASP A 256 -5.41 -21.78 7.73
CA ASP A 256 -5.33 -21.03 6.47
C ASP A 256 -5.29 -21.96 5.25
N GLU A 257 -4.52 -23.05 5.33
CA GLU A 257 -4.43 -24.07 4.28
C GLU A 257 -5.79 -24.76 4.06
N LEU A 258 -6.42 -25.30 5.12
CA LEU A 258 -7.74 -25.92 5.04
C LEU A 258 -8.82 -24.93 4.54
N ARG A 259 -8.74 -23.65 4.95
CA ARG A 259 -9.66 -22.62 4.46
C ARG A 259 -9.47 -22.34 2.98
N SER A 260 -8.23 -22.30 2.49
CA SER A 260 -7.91 -22.12 1.07
C SER A 260 -8.41 -23.28 0.18
N GLN A 261 -8.53 -24.48 0.74
CA GLN A 261 -9.13 -25.64 0.08
C GLN A 261 -10.67 -25.61 0.04
N GLY A 262 -11.30 -24.62 0.69
CA GLY A 262 -12.75 -24.42 0.69
C GLY A 262 -13.49 -25.08 1.87
N VAL A 263 -12.79 -25.50 2.93
CA VAL A 263 -13.42 -26.12 4.11
C VAL A 263 -14.31 -25.11 4.85
N ASN A 264 -15.50 -25.55 5.27
CA ASN A 264 -16.37 -24.82 6.20
C ASN A 264 -15.83 -24.96 7.63
N LEU A 265 -14.75 -24.22 7.90
CA LEU A 265 -13.89 -24.37 9.07
C LEU A 265 -14.38 -23.52 10.25
N TRP A 266 -14.33 -24.09 11.45
CA TRP A 266 -14.73 -23.55 12.75
C TRP A 266 -13.66 -23.91 13.79
N VAL A 267 -13.60 -23.21 14.92
CA VAL A 267 -12.68 -23.49 16.03
C VAL A 267 -13.44 -23.48 17.36
N ALA A 268 -13.29 -24.55 18.13
CA ALA A 268 -13.67 -24.63 19.54
C ALA A 268 -12.41 -24.66 20.39
N ARG A 269 -12.32 -23.80 21.42
CA ARG A 269 -11.20 -23.80 22.37
C ARG A 269 -11.72 -24.18 23.76
N ALA A 270 -10.89 -24.91 24.50
CA ALA A 270 -11.15 -25.27 25.89
C ALA A 270 -11.37 -23.99 26.75
N PRO A 271 -12.29 -23.94 27.74
CA PRO A 271 -12.63 -22.74 28.52
C PRO A 271 -11.57 -22.32 29.57
N GLU A 272 -10.39 -22.93 29.55
CA GLU A 272 -9.22 -22.62 30.37
C GLU A 272 -8.43 -21.42 29.79
N PRO A 273 -7.58 -20.74 30.58
CA PRO A 273 -6.82 -19.57 30.13
C PRO A 273 -5.90 -19.85 28.94
N GLU A 274 -5.68 -18.83 28.11
CA GLU A 274 -4.68 -18.86 27.03
C GLU A 274 -3.26 -18.99 27.58
N GLY A 275 -2.40 -19.75 26.89
CA GLY A 275 -1.06 -20.12 27.38
C GLY A 275 -1.03 -21.26 28.41
N SER A 276 -2.17 -21.75 28.90
CA SER A 276 -2.21 -22.85 29.90
C SER A 276 -1.83 -24.23 29.37
N LYS A 277 -1.78 -24.42 28.05
CA LYS A 277 -1.60 -25.70 27.33
C LYS A 277 -2.64 -26.79 27.65
N ARG A 278 -3.75 -26.42 28.28
CA ARG A 278 -4.86 -27.33 28.58
C ARG A 278 -5.76 -27.56 27.37
N ASP A 279 -6.45 -28.68 27.36
CA ASP A 279 -7.31 -29.13 26.26
C ASP A 279 -8.73 -29.50 26.73
N LEU A 280 -9.58 -29.94 25.78
CA LEU A 280 -10.96 -30.36 26.09
C LEU A 280 -11.05 -31.69 26.86
N ALA A 281 -9.96 -32.46 26.99
CA ALA A 281 -9.92 -33.63 27.90
C ALA A 281 -9.68 -33.20 29.35
N ASP A 282 -8.89 -32.15 29.58
CA ASP A 282 -8.79 -31.52 30.91
C ASP A 282 -10.12 -30.85 31.29
N THR A 283 -10.80 -30.17 30.37
CA THR A 283 -12.16 -29.64 30.59
C THR A 283 -13.15 -30.73 30.99
N LEU A 284 -13.08 -31.91 30.37
CA LEU A 284 -13.95 -33.04 30.69
C LEU A 284 -13.74 -33.52 32.15
N GLN A 285 -12.49 -33.54 32.63
CA GLN A 285 -12.16 -33.94 34.00
C GLN A 285 -12.57 -32.89 35.04
N GLU A 286 -12.26 -31.62 34.79
CA GLU A 286 -12.50 -30.55 35.78
C GLU A 286 -13.94 -30.04 35.80
N ARG A 287 -14.64 -30.06 34.65
CA ARG A 287 -15.93 -29.38 34.46
C ARG A 287 -17.02 -30.27 33.84
N GLY A 288 -16.70 -31.51 33.50
CA GLY A 288 -17.65 -32.52 32.99
C GLY A 288 -18.08 -32.33 31.54
N ALA A 289 -18.85 -33.30 31.04
CA ALA A 289 -19.23 -33.38 29.63
C ALA A 289 -20.08 -32.21 29.12
N GLU A 290 -20.83 -31.53 30.00
CA GLU A 290 -21.63 -30.36 29.63
C GLU A 290 -20.75 -29.16 29.28
N ALA A 291 -19.62 -28.96 29.97
CA ALA A 291 -18.67 -27.90 29.64
C ALA A 291 -18.00 -28.14 28.27
N VAL A 292 -17.73 -29.41 27.93
CA VAL A 292 -17.22 -29.79 26.59
C VAL A 292 -18.29 -29.56 25.52
N ARG A 293 -19.55 -29.96 25.76
CA ARG A 293 -20.68 -29.65 24.86
C ARG A 293 -20.85 -28.15 24.65
N ALA A 294 -20.78 -27.36 25.71
CA ALA A 294 -20.86 -25.91 25.64
C ALA A 294 -19.72 -25.30 24.83
N ALA A 295 -18.47 -25.78 25.00
CA ALA A 295 -17.32 -25.31 24.21
C ALA A 295 -17.42 -25.67 22.72
N ILE A 296 -17.96 -26.84 22.38
CA ILE A 296 -18.22 -27.25 20.99
C ILE A 296 -19.42 -26.52 20.38
N ALA A 297 -20.47 -26.25 21.16
CA ALA A 297 -21.62 -25.46 20.72
C ALA A 297 -21.29 -23.97 20.56
N ASP A 298 -20.38 -23.44 21.37
CA ASP A 298 -19.84 -22.08 21.26
C ASP A 298 -18.69 -21.95 20.23
N ALA A 299 -18.38 -23.02 19.49
CA ALA A 299 -17.41 -22.99 18.40
C ALA A 299 -17.67 -21.78 17.49
N LYS A 300 -16.61 -21.02 17.18
CA LYS A 300 -16.71 -19.87 16.28
C LYS A 300 -16.33 -20.31 14.88
N PRO A 301 -16.91 -19.73 13.82
CA PRO A 301 -16.38 -19.97 12.48
C PRO A 301 -14.91 -19.53 12.44
N TYR A 302 -14.06 -20.27 11.72
CA TYR A 302 -12.73 -19.80 11.33
C TYR A 302 -12.89 -18.79 10.18
N ALA A 303 -13.63 -17.73 10.47
CA ALA A 303 -13.38 -16.40 9.96
C ALA A 303 -12.48 -15.77 11.00
N ARG A 304 -11.19 -16.18 11.02
CA ARG A 304 -10.26 -15.62 11.97
C ARG A 304 -9.93 -14.22 11.52
N ASP A 305 -10.60 -13.27 12.14
CA ASP A 305 -9.92 -12.21 12.87
C ASP A 305 -8.38 -12.49 12.92
N SER A 306 -7.59 -11.85 12.03
CA SER A 306 -6.12 -11.95 11.87
C SER A 306 -5.27 -11.88 13.15
N LYS A 307 -4.93 -13.09 13.65
CA LYS A 307 -4.20 -13.46 14.88
C LYS A 307 -5.08 -13.68 16.12
N GLY A 308 -6.36 -13.34 16.12
CA GLY A 308 -6.95 -12.73 17.31
C GLY A 308 -6.42 -11.29 17.40
N ARG A 309 -7.23 -10.33 16.93
CA ARG A 309 -6.94 -9.12 16.11
C ARG A 309 -7.55 -9.26 14.73
N PHE A 310 -7.93 -8.14 14.10
CA PHE A 310 -8.74 -8.01 12.87
C PHE A 310 -8.17 -8.53 11.53
N THR A 311 -8.82 -9.47 10.83
CA THR A 311 -8.66 -9.75 9.37
C THR A 311 -9.23 -8.61 8.55
N GLY A 312 -9.41 -8.84 7.26
CA GLY A 312 -10.65 -8.36 6.70
C GLY A 312 -11.80 -9.38 6.72
N ALA A 313 -12.77 -9.13 7.60
CA ALA A 313 -14.09 -8.79 7.06
C ALA A 313 -14.03 -7.34 6.53
N GLY A 314 -15.14 -6.62 6.33
CA GLY A 314 -15.10 -5.16 6.49
C GLY A 314 -14.35 -4.76 7.78
N ALA A 315 -13.75 -3.57 7.85
CA ALA A 315 -13.00 -3.04 9.00
C ALA A 315 -13.27 -3.59 10.42
N LEU A 316 -12.22 -3.55 11.26
CA LEU A 316 -12.37 -3.54 12.71
C LEU A 316 -13.37 -2.45 13.11
N PRO A 317 -14.30 -2.69 14.06
CA PRO A 317 -15.03 -1.61 14.69
C PRO A 317 -14.06 -0.60 15.31
N ALA A 318 -14.31 0.69 15.10
CA ALA A 318 -13.54 1.79 15.67
C ALA A 318 -14.48 2.94 16.04
N GLU A 319 -13.94 4.01 16.62
CA GLU A 319 -14.69 5.27 16.73
C GLU A 319 -14.78 5.93 15.34
N PRO A 320 -15.93 6.53 14.96
CA PRO A 320 -16.05 7.28 13.72
C PRO A 320 -15.09 8.47 13.69
N LEU A 321 -14.33 8.61 12.61
CA LEU A 321 -13.57 9.84 12.38
C LEU A 321 -14.53 11.02 12.13
N PRO A 322 -14.18 12.24 12.57
CA PRO A 322 -14.91 13.43 12.19
C PRO A 322 -14.87 13.60 10.66
N MET A 323 -16.02 13.89 10.06
CA MET A 323 -16.07 14.26 8.65
C MET A 323 -15.41 15.62 8.45
N PRO A 324 -14.52 15.79 7.45
CA PRO A 324 -14.02 17.10 7.07
C PRO A 324 -15.16 18.05 6.70
N ASP A 325 -14.96 19.34 6.96
CA ASP A 325 -15.85 20.41 6.50
C ASP A 325 -15.71 20.61 4.99
N PHE A 326 -16.32 19.70 4.23
CA PHE A 326 -16.32 19.72 2.77
C PHE A 326 -17.05 20.95 2.25
N LEU A 327 -16.30 21.80 1.55
CA LEU A 327 -16.85 22.93 0.81
C LEU A 327 -17.43 22.46 -0.54
N SER A 328 -18.35 23.25 -1.09
CA SER A 328 -18.65 23.14 -2.52
C SER A 328 -17.45 23.58 -3.36
N PRO A 329 -17.36 23.16 -4.65
CA PRO A 329 -16.32 23.65 -5.55
C PRO A 329 -16.30 25.17 -5.74
N GLU A 330 -17.40 25.87 -5.46
CA GLU A 330 -17.52 27.32 -5.54
C GLU A 330 -16.96 27.97 -4.27
N GLU A 331 -17.46 27.59 -3.09
CA GLU A 331 -16.95 28.08 -1.78
C GLU A 331 -15.44 27.79 -1.61
N ALA A 332 -14.95 26.66 -2.10
CA ALA A 332 -13.52 26.34 -2.08
C ALA A 332 -12.70 27.27 -2.98
N ARG A 333 -13.19 27.66 -4.16
CA ARG A 333 -12.51 28.61 -5.05
C ARG A 333 -12.46 29.99 -4.43
N ASP A 334 -13.58 30.45 -3.86
CA ASP A 334 -13.69 31.74 -3.19
C ASP A 334 -12.77 31.81 -1.97
N ARG A 335 -12.76 30.75 -1.13
CA ARG A 335 -11.83 30.64 -0.01
C ARG A 335 -10.38 30.67 -0.48
N ILE A 336 -9.99 29.82 -1.43
CA ILE A 336 -8.61 29.80 -1.96
C ILE A 336 -8.20 31.18 -2.51
N ARG A 337 -9.10 31.87 -3.23
CA ARG A 337 -8.86 33.21 -3.77
C ARG A 337 -8.64 34.24 -2.65
N ALA A 338 -9.42 34.17 -1.56
CA ALA A 338 -9.25 35.04 -0.40
C ALA A 338 -7.93 34.78 0.35
N GLU A 339 -7.62 33.51 0.65
CA GLU A 339 -6.42 33.11 1.40
C GLU A 339 -5.14 33.47 0.61
N VAL A 340 -5.13 33.23 -0.71
CA VAL A 340 -4.01 33.65 -1.58
C VAL A 340 -3.86 35.18 -1.60
N ARG A 341 -4.96 35.94 -1.74
CA ARG A 341 -4.88 37.41 -1.75
C ARG A 341 -4.37 37.96 -0.43
N GLN A 342 -4.88 37.47 0.70
CA GLN A 342 -4.42 37.86 2.03
C GLN A 342 -2.92 37.53 2.24
N PHE A 343 -2.46 36.39 1.73
CA PHE A 343 -1.03 36.05 1.74
C PHE A 343 -0.18 37.02 0.90
N LEU A 344 -0.63 37.40 -0.31
CA LEU A 344 0.10 38.38 -1.14
C LEU A 344 0.18 39.76 -0.45
N GLU A 345 -0.88 40.16 0.24
CA GLU A 345 -0.90 41.39 1.05
C GLU A 345 0.11 41.31 2.22
N LYS A 346 0.12 40.21 2.99
CA LYS A 346 1.14 39.95 4.04
C LYS A 346 2.57 39.98 3.46
N ALA A 347 2.79 39.36 2.30
CA ALA A 347 4.10 39.31 1.64
C ALA A 347 4.58 40.70 1.16
N ALA A 348 3.67 41.51 0.62
CA ALA A 348 3.96 42.89 0.23
C ALA A 348 4.27 43.79 1.45
N GLN A 349 3.52 43.65 2.54
CA GLN A 349 3.77 44.35 3.81
C GLN A 349 5.15 44.00 4.38
N TRP A 350 5.51 42.71 4.39
CA TRP A 350 6.83 42.25 4.84
C TRP A 350 7.98 42.80 3.97
N GLN A 351 7.85 42.76 2.64
CA GLN A 351 8.85 43.35 1.73
C GLN A 351 8.98 44.87 1.93
N ALA A 352 7.87 45.59 2.16
CA ALA A 352 7.89 47.01 2.43
C ALA A 352 8.58 47.34 3.77
N ALA A 353 8.28 46.59 4.84
CA ALA A 353 8.92 46.73 6.14
C ALA A 353 10.44 46.46 6.06
N LYS A 354 10.83 45.37 5.38
CA LYS A 354 12.24 45.03 5.13
C LYS A 354 12.97 46.13 4.37
N ALA A 355 12.37 46.68 3.31
CA ALA A 355 12.95 47.78 2.55
C ALA A 355 13.07 49.10 3.35
N ILE A 356 12.26 49.32 4.38
CA ILE A 356 12.40 50.44 5.32
C ILE A 356 13.57 50.18 6.28
N LEU A 357 13.65 48.98 6.86
CA LEU A 357 14.72 48.60 7.79
C LEU A 357 16.10 48.57 7.11
N ASP A 358 16.20 48.03 5.90
CA ASP A 358 17.44 48.02 5.11
C ASP A 358 17.94 49.45 4.82
N LYS A 359 17.04 50.36 4.43
CA LYS A 359 17.36 51.79 4.23
C LYS A 359 17.79 52.49 5.52
N TYR A 360 17.21 52.12 6.66
CA TYR A 360 17.63 52.60 7.97
C TYR A 360 19.05 52.11 8.30
N ASN A 361 19.31 50.80 8.15
CA ASN A 361 20.61 50.18 8.40
C ASN A 361 21.70 50.82 7.52
N GLU A 362 21.48 50.94 6.21
CA GLU A 362 22.38 51.64 5.29
C GLU A 362 22.61 53.11 5.66
N ALA A 363 21.62 53.77 6.26
CA ALA A 363 21.75 55.15 6.71
C ALA A 363 22.52 55.26 8.03
N SER A 364 22.37 54.29 8.94
CA SER A 364 23.13 54.18 10.19
C SER A 364 24.59 53.89 9.88
N ASP A 365 24.86 52.87 9.07
CA ASP A 365 26.21 52.53 8.59
C ASP A 365 26.95 53.74 7.99
N ARG A 366 26.24 54.61 7.26
CA ARG A 366 26.81 55.84 6.68
C ARG A 366 26.99 56.94 7.73
N PHE A 367 26.14 57.03 8.74
CA PHE A 367 26.31 57.96 9.85
C PHE A 367 27.50 57.57 10.72
N ASP A 368 27.61 56.29 11.08
CA ASP A 368 28.71 55.72 11.88
C ASP A 368 30.07 55.84 11.16
N LYS A 369 30.08 55.73 9.82
CA LYS A 369 31.27 55.98 8.97
C LYS A 369 31.55 57.47 8.72
N GLY A 370 30.78 58.39 9.31
CA GLY A 370 30.90 59.85 9.11
C GLY A 370 30.53 60.36 7.72
N GLN A 371 29.97 59.50 6.87
CA GLN A 371 29.56 59.78 5.48
C GLN A 371 28.19 60.49 5.41
N ARG A 372 27.43 60.47 6.50
CA ARG A 372 26.14 61.17 6.67
C ARG A 372 26.23 62.06 7.92
N LYS A 373 25.73 63.30 7.82
CA LYS A 373 25.82 64.30 8.91
C LYS A 373 24.69 64.25 9.94
N THR A 374 23.57 63.61 9.60
CA THR A 374 22.38 63.53 10.44
C THR A 374 22.09 62.09 10.80
N GLU A 375 21.81 61.82 12.07
CA GLU A 375 21.38 60.51 12.54
C GLU A 375 20.09 60.09 11.81
N PRO A 376 19.93 58.83 11.38
CA PRO A 376 18.69 58.34 10.81
C PRO A 376 17.62 58.14 11.89
N THR A 377 16.37 58.52 11.58
CA THR A 377 15.23 58.21 12.46
C THR A 377 14.97 56.70 12.49
N MET A 378 14.91 56.11 13.69
CA MET A 378 14.50 54.72 13.88
C MET A 378 13.09 54.48 13.33
N PRO A 379 12.81 53.38 12.60
CA PRO A 379 11.45 53.00 12.19
C PRO A 379 10.57 52.64 13.39
N ASP A 380 9.25 52.61 13.20
CA ASP A 380 8.29 52.16 14.20
C ASP A 380 8.54 50.69 14.60
N GLY A 381 8.31 50.35 15.87
CA GLY A 381 8.62 49.01 16.41
C GLY A 381 7.94 47.85 15.68
N GLU A 382 6.70 48.04 15.23
CA GLU A 382 5.93 47.07 14.44
C GLU A 382 6.55 46.81 13.06
N ILE A 383 7.17 47.83 12.46
CA ILE A 383 7.91 47.71 11.19
C ILE A 383 9.19 46.90 11.42
N ILE A 384 9.90 47.15 12.53
CA ILE A 384 11.12 46.42 12.89
C ILE A 384 10.79 44.94 13.15
N GLU A 385 9.76 44.65 13.95
CA GLU A 385 9.30 43.30 14.25
C GLU A 385 8.89 42.55 12.97
N THR A 386 8.09 43.18 12.10
CA THR A 386 7.70 42.63 10.81
C THR A 386 8.92 42.32 9.92
N ALA A 387 9.88 43.25 9.82
CA ALA A 387 11.06 43.11 8.98
C ALA A 387 12.07 42.06 9.49
N GLN A 388 12.16 41.87 10.81
CA GLN A 388 13.03 40.88 11.45
C GLN A 388 12.40 39.48 11.54
N GLY A 389 11.06 39.39 11.44
CA GLY A 389 10.33 38.13 11.37
C GLY A 389 10.68 37.30 10.13
N HIS A 390 10.40 35.99 10.22
CA HIS A 390 10.53 35.08 9.09
C HIS A 390 9.69 35.55 7.89
N PRO A 391 10.13 35.36 6.63
CA PRO A 391 9.32 35.69 5.47
C PRO A 391 7.98 34.95 5.53
N PRO A 392 6.85 35.59 5.21
CA PRO A 392 5.55 34.94 5.23
C PRO A 392 5.52 33.68 4.36
N VAL A 393 4.99 32.58 4.90
CA VAL A 393 4.76 31.34 4.15
C VAL A 393 3.33 30.86 4.37
N LEU A 394 2.61 30.62 3.27
CA LEU A 394 1.28 30.00 3.26
C LEU A 394 1.38 28.64 2.55
N ALA A 395 1.03 27.57 3.26
CA ALA A 395 0.82 26.24 2.71
C ALA A 395 -0.68 25.98 2.49
N LEU A 396 -1.07 25.81 1.23
CA LEU A 396 -2.46 25.61 0.82
C LEU A 396 -2.71 24.14 0.45
N ALA A 397 -3.10 23.36 1.47
CA ALA A 397 -3.53 21.97 1.37
C ALA A 397 -4.95 21.87 0.77
N ALA A 398 -5.10 22.28 -0.49
CA ALA A 398 -6.37 22.25 -1.20
C ALA A 398 -6.53 21.01 -2.10
N TYR A 399 -7.69 20.34 -1.99
CA TYR A 399 -8.02 19.10 -2.68
C TYR A 399 -7.73 19.12 -4.19
N PRO A 400 -7.11 18.07 -4.79
CA PRO A 400 -6.77 18.05 -6.21
C PRO A 400 -7.96 18.20 -7.15
N GLY A 401 -8.07 19.39 -7.75
CA GLY A 401 -9.22 19.80 -8.58
C GLY A 401 -9.86 21.11 -8.13
N ALA A 402 -9.60 21.57 -6.89
CA ALA A 402 -10.10 22.85 -6.35
C ALA A 402 -9.64 24.10 -7.14
N GLY A 403 -8.67 23.96 -8.05
CA GLY A 403 -8.21 25.03 -8.92
C GLY A 403 -7.05 25.87 -8.36
N LYS A 404 -6.46 25.49 -7.22
CA LYS A 404 -5.41 26.23 -6.50
C LYS A 404 -4.35 26.90 -7.39
N SER A 405 -3.74 26.12 -8.30
CA SER A 405 -2.71 26.58 -9.23
C SER A 405 -3.22 27.54 -10.29
N ARG A 406 -4.51 27.46 -10.66
CA ARG A 406 -5.16 28.39 -11.58
C ARG A 406 -5.50 29.71 -10.86
N ILE A 407 -6.15 29.60 -9.70
CA ILE A 407 -6.54 30.75 -8.87
C ILE A 407 -5.32 31.57 -8.46
N ALA A 408 -4.22 30.93 -8.06
CA ALA A 408 -2.98 31.63 -7.73
C ALA A 408 -2.46 32.50 -8.88
N ARG A 409 -2.52 32.02 -10.14
CA ARG A 409 -2.15 32.81 -11.33
C ARG A 409 -3.17 33.91 -11.65
N GLU A 410 -4.46 33.65 -11.46
CA GLU A 410 -5.50 34.68 -11.63
C GLU A 410 -5.30 35.83 -10.62
N VAL A 411 -5.08 35.53 -9.34
CA VAL A 411 -4.84 36.54 -8.31
C VAL A 411 -3.50 37.26 -8.52
N LEU A 412 -2.44 36.56 -8.94
CA LEU A 412 -1.16 37.20 -9.29
C LEU A 412 -1.28 38.15 -10.50
N ALA A 413 -2.09 37.80 -11.50
CA ALA A 413 -2.35 38.68 -12.66
C ALA A 413 -3.15 39.94 -12.29
N GLU A 414 -3.93 39.88 -11.21
CA GLU A 414 -4.67 41.01 -10.62
C GLU A 414 -3.80 41.88 -9.67
N PHE A 415 -2.59 41.44 -9.29
CA PHE A 415 -1.78 42.05 -8.23
C PHE A 415 -0.59 42.84 -8.79
N ASP A 416 -0.21 43.94 -8.13
CA ASP A 416 0.98 44.71 -8.49
C ASP A 416 2.25 43.97 -8.04
N LEU A 417 2.93 43.32 -8.99
CA LEU A 417 4.14 42.55 -8.72
C LEU A 417 5.31 43.44 -8.21
N SER A 418 5.27 44.75 -8.43
CA SER A 418 6.32 45.67 -7.94
C SER A 418 6.32 45.81 -6.42
N ALA A 419 5.20 45.51 -5.76
CA ALA A 419 5.07 45.48 -4.31
C ALA A 419 6.02 44.47 -3.64
N PHE A 420 6.51 43.44 -4.37
CA PHE A 420 7.45 42.45 -3.86
C PHE A 420 8.92 42.91 -3.90
N GLY A 421 9.16 44.17 -3.50
CA GLY A 421 10.49 44.76 -3.39
C GLY A 421 11.25 44.83 -4.72
N GLY A 422 10.54 45.03 -5.83
CA GLY A 422 11.10 45.10 -7.19
C GLY A 422 11.68 43.80 -7.75
N GLY A 423 11.43 42.65 -7.10
CA GLY A 423 11.86 41.33 -7.59
C GLY A 423 10.78 40.62 -8.40
N ASP A 424 11.20 39.71 -9.28
CA ASP A 424 10.30 38.83 -10.04
C ASP A 424 9.50 37.88 -9.12
N VAL A 425 8.36 37.41 -9.63
CA VAL A 425 7.61 36.31 -9.00
C VAL A 425 7.99 34.99 -9.68
N LEU A 426 8.54 34.05 -8.92
CA LEU A 426 8.86 32.70 -9.40
C LEU A 426 7.69 31.75 -9.17
N PHE A 427 7.02 31.32 -10.24
CA PHE A 427 6.03 30.24 -10.22
C PHE A 427 6.68 28.92 -10.62
N VAL A 428 6.81 28.00 -9.68
CA VAL A 428 7.58 26.78 -9.79
C VAL A 428 6.65 25.57 -9.94
N ALA A 429 6.82 24.82 -11.03
CA ALA A 429 6.02 23.66 -11.37
C ALA A 429 6.88 22.36 -11.39
N PRO A 430 6.29 21.15 -11.31
CA PRO A 430 7.07 19.90 -11.23
C PRO A 430 8.03 19.64 -12.38
N THR A 431 7.71 20.13 -13.59
CA THR A 431 8.47 19.86 -14.82
C THR A 431 8.40 21.05 -15.75
N LEU A 432 9.35 21.16 -16.68
CA LEU A 432 9.34 22.21 -17.72
C LEU A 432 8.03 22.21 -18.51
N ARG A 433 7.48 21.04 -18.88
CA ARG A 433 6.19 20.94 -19.59
C ARG A 433 5.06 21.60 -18.80
N LEU A 434 5.01 21.36 -17.49
CA LEU A 434 3.98 21.96 -16.63
C LEU A 434 4.22 23.46 -16.39
N ALA A 435 5.48 23.93 -16.44
CA ALA A 435 5.80 25.35 -16.43
C ALA A 435 5.40 26.05 -17.75
N GLU A 436 5.58 25.39 -18.90
CA GLU A 436 5.09 25.85 -20.21
C GLU A 436 3.56 25.94 -20.23
N GLU A 437 2.85 24.87 -19.84
CA GLU A 437 1.39 24.84 -19.67
C GLU A 437 0.93 25.93 -18.66
N ALA A 438 1.73 26.20 -17.62
CA ALA A 438 1.40 27.21 -16.63
C ALA A 438 1.48 28.64 -17.19
N ALA A 439 2.50 28.91 -18.01
CA ALA A 439 2.73 30.19 -18.69
C ALA A 439 1.70 30.47 -19.80
N THR A 440 1.23 29.45 -20.53
CA THR A 440 0.15 29.63 -21.53
C THR A 440 -1.11 30.25 -20.89
N HIS A 441 -1.50 29.80 -19.70
CA HIS A 441 -2.63 30.39 -18.98
C HIS A 441 -2.33 31.82 -18.46
N ALA A 442 -1.09 32.13 -18.09
CA ALA A 442 -0.70 33.51 -17.76
C ALA A 442 -0.77 34.44 -18.98
N GLN A 443 -0.39 33.93 -20.17
CA GLN A 443 -0.57 34.61 -21.44
C GLN A 443 -2.05 34.86 -21.78
N GLU A 444 -2.94 33.89 -21.53
CA GLU A 444 -4.40 34.05 -21.67
C GLU A 444 -4.95 35.15 -20.74
N LEU A 445 -4.39 35.28 -19.53
CA LEU A 445 -4.72 36.33 -18.56
C LEU A 445 -4.08 37.70 -18.90
N GLN A 446 -3.34 37.81 -20.00
CA GLN A 446 -2.56 39.01 -20.38
C GLN A 446 -1.50 39.45 -19.37
N ALA A 447 -1.12 38.57 -18.43
CA ALA A 447 0.01 38.79 -17.54
C ALA A 447 1.32 38.63 -18.31
N GLY A 448 2.33 39.44 -17.99
CA GLY A 448 3.68 39.25 -18.50
C GLY A 448 4.25 37.92 -18.01
N TRP A 449 4.77 37.08 -18.90
CA TRP A 449 5.20 35.72 -18.60
C TRP A 449 6.57 35.40 -19.20
N HIS A 450 7.31 34.51 -18.54
CA HIS A 450 8.56 33.94 -19.06
C HIS A 450 8.68 32.48 -18.63
N VAL A 451 9.21 31.59 -19.49
CA VAL A 451 9.49 30.19 -19.11
C VAL A 451 10.99 29.96 -19.11
N THR A 452 11.56 29.73 -17.93
CA THR A 452 12.98 29.43 -17.74
C THR A 452 13.31 28.05 -18.29
N ARG A 453 14.20 27.97 -19.29
CA ARG A 453 14.65 26.72 -19.91
C ARG A 453 16.07 26.35 -19.48
N GLY A 454 16.24 25.07 -19.16
CA GLY A 454 17.55 24.48 -18.85
C GLY A 454 18.48 24.40 -20.05
N ARG A 455 19.77 24.26 -19.79
CA ARG A 455 20.82 24.18 -20.82
C ARG A 455 20.58 23.06 -21.84
N SER A 456 20.14 21.90 -21.34
CA SER A 456 19.79 20.71 -22.13
C SER A 456 18.32 20.66 -22.57
N ALA A 457 17.50 21.65 -22.19
CA ALA A 457 16.14 21.76 -22.72
C ALA A 457 16.19 22.18 -24.19
N LEU A 458 15.21 21.76 -24.98
CA LEU A 458 15.10 22.19 -26.38
C LEU A 458 14.65 23.65 -26.47
N GLN A 459 15.18 24.35 -27.47
CA GLN A 459 14.74 25.68 -27.86
C GLN A 459 13.28 25.63 -28.37
N PRO A 460 12.45 26.66 -28.11
CA PRO A 460 11.06 26.70 -28.59
C PRO A 460 10.94 26.42 -30.09
N GLY A 461 10.20 25.38 -30.46
CA GLY A 461 9.95 25.02 -31.87
C GLY A 461 11.16 24.41 -32.61
N MET A 462 12.27 24.10 -31.94
CA MET A 462 13.48 23.55 -32.55
C MET A 462 13.91 22.23 -31.89
N SER A 463 14.70 21.43 -32.60
CA SER A 463 15.31 20.19 -32.08
C SER A 463 16.69 20.40 -31.43
N THR A 464 17.16 21.64 -31.33
CA THR A 464 18.46 21.99 -30.74
C THR A 464 18.33 22.42 -29.27
N PRO A 465 19.31 22.09 -28.40
CA PRO A 465 19.30 22.50 -27.00
C PRO A 465 19.51 24.02 -26.83
N MET A 466 19.12 24.58 -25.68
CA MET A 466 19.34 25.99 -25.34
C MET A 466 20.85 26.35 -25.27
N CYS A 467 21.71 25.39 -24.94
CA CYS A 467 23.16 25.57 -24.84
C CYS A 467 23.90 24.61 -25.78
N GLN A 468 24.84 25.13 -26.58
CA GLN A 468 25.68 24.30 -27.47
C GLN A 468 26.60 23.34 -26.69
N ARG A 469 26.89 23.64 -25.42
CA ARG A 469 27.66 22.80 -24.49
C ARG A 469 26.76 22.16 -23.41
N ALA A 470 25.58 21.68 -23.82
CA ALA A 470 24.61 21.09 -22.89
C ALA A 470 25.16 19.81 -22.22
N GLU A 471 25.82 18.94 -22.99
CA GLU A 471 26.41 17.69 -22.49
C GLU A 471 27.55 17.97 -21.51
N GLU A 472 28.47 18.89 -21.84
CA GLU A 472 29.55 19.29 -20.95
C GLU A 472 28.99 19.96 -19.67
N ALA A 473 27.91 20.74 -19.77
CA ALA A 473 27.28 21.35 -18.60
C ALA A 473 26.69 20.30 -17.65
N GLU A 474 26.09 19.24 -18.18
CA GLU A 474 25.61 18.11 -17.37
C GLU A 474 26.77 17.35 -16.72
N ARG A 475 27.87 17.11 -17.46
CA ARG A 475 29.10 16.51 -16.92
C ARG A 475 29.71 17.36 -15.79
N VAL A 476 29.86 18.67 -15.99
CA VAL A 476 30.37 19.61 -14.97
C VAL A 476 29.52 19.57 -13.70
N ALA A 477 28.19 19.65 -13.82
CA ALA A 477 27.28 19.56 -12.67
C ALA A 477 27.41 18.21 -11.94
N LYS A 478 27.48 17.11 -12.69
CA LYS A 478 27.63 15.75 -12.16
C LYS A 478 28.99 15.51 -11.48
N ALA A 479 30.04 16.20 -11.91
CA ALA A 479 31.37 16.22 -11.28
C ALA A 479 31.44 17.09 -10.01
N GLY A 480 30.33 17.68 -9.58
CA GLY A 480 30.24 18.56 -8.41
C GLY A 480 30.86 19.94 -8.61
N LEU A 481 30.99 20.39 -9.86
CA LEU A 481 31.61 21.65 -10.24
C LEU A 481 30.56 22.71 -10.64
N ARG A 482 30.90 23.99 -10.46
CA ARG A 482 29.98 25.10 -10.78
C ARG A 482 29.99 25.38 -12.28
N VAL A 483 28.84 25.16 -12.93
CA VAL A 483 28.68 25.24 -14.39
C VAL A 483 29.00 26.63 -14.97
N LYS A 484 28.49 27.71 -14.36
CA LYS A 484 28.68 29.09 -14.86
C LYS A 484 30.17 29.51 -14.94
N PRO A 485 30.98 29.43 -13.86
CA PRO A 485 32.40 29.77 -13.91
C PRO A 485 33.27 28.76 -14.68
N THR A 486 32.81 27.52 -14.86
CA THR A 486 33.55 26.51 -15.64
C THR A 486 33.37 26.68 -17.15
N LEU A 487 32.12 26.88 -17.62
CA LEU A 487 31.79 26.82 -19.05
C LEU A 487 31.26 28.11 -19.68
N CYS A 488 30.78 29.07 -18.88
CA CYS A 488 29.98 30.20 -19.40
C CYS A 488 30.72 31.53 -19.32
N ALA A 489 31.12 31.94 -18.12
CA ALA A 489 31.71 33.23 -17.84
C ALA A 489 32.50 33.18 -16.52
N ARG A 490 33.76 33.60 -16.56
CA ARG A 490 34.68 33.66 -15.43
C ARG A 490 35.49 34.96 -15.50
N LYS A 491 35.76 35.61 -14.37
CA LYS A 491 36.72 36.73 -14.34
C LYS A 491 38.15 36.21 -14.25
N ASP A 492 39.06 36.83 -14.99
CA ASP A 492 40.50 36.59 -14.94
C ASP A 492 41.19 37.97 -14.96
N ASP A 493 41.96 38.30 -13.92
CA ASP A 493 42.52 39.64 -13.67
C ASP A 493 41.51 40.79 -13.96
N GLU A 494 40.30 40.64 -13.39
CA GLU A 494 39.09 41.48 -13.53
C GLU A 494 38.35 41.44 -14.88
N GLU A 495 39.00 41.02 -15.98
CA GLU A 495 38.41 40.88 -17.32
C GLU A 495 37.47 39.66 -17.44
N PRO A 496 36.32 39.75 -18.15
CA PRO A 496 35.38 38.65 -18.31
C PRO A 496 35.80 37.69 -19.44
N VAL A 497 36.26 36.49 -19.08
CA VAL A 497 36.49 35.39 -20.02
C VAL A 497 35.19 34.62 -20.25
N LEU A 498 34.64 34.76 -21.46
CA LEU A 498 33.34 34.20 -21.87
C LEU A 498 33.47 32.92 -22.70
N CYS A 499 32.41 32.13 -22.74
CA CYS A 499 32.27 30.99 -23.65
C CYS A 499 32.40 31.41 -25.13
N SER A 500 33.05 30.58 -25.95
CA SER A 500 33.15 30.80 -27.41
C SER A 500 31.80 30.90 -28.12
N TYR A 501 30.74 30.35 -27.52
CA TYR A 501 29.36 30.42 -28.00
C TYR A 501 28.50 31.48 -27.29
N HIS A 502 29.06 32.30 -26.40
CA HIS A 502 28.30 33.16 -25.47
C HIS A 502 27.28 34.06 -26.20
N ASN A 503 27.74 34.77 -27.23
CA ASN A 503 26.95 35.76 -28.01
C ASN A 503 25.86 35.16 -28.91
N SER A 504 25.74 33.83 -28.97
CA SER A 504 24.68 33.12 -29.69
C SER A 504 24.03 32.02 -28.84
N CYS A 505 24.31 32.02 -27.53
CA CYS A 505 23.81 31.02 -26.61
C CYS A 505 22.36 31.33 -26.20
N ALA A 506 21.39 30.62 -26.78
CA ALA A 506 19.97 30.80 -26.47
C ALA A 506 19.66 30.72 -24.95
N TYR A 507 20.39 29.91 -24.18
CA TYR A 507 20.28 29.85 -22.71
C TYR A 507 20.64 31.17 -22.01
N ILE A 508 21.61 31.94 -22.53
CA ILE A 508 21.97 33.26 -21.99
C ILE A 508 20.99 34.31 -22.50
N HIS A 509 20.69 34.28 -23.80
CA HIS A 509 19.82 35.27 -24.45
C HIS A 509 18.31 35.08 -24.19
N GLN A 510 17.89 34.04 -23.47
CA GLN A 510 16.47 33.85 -23.12
C GLN A 510 15.92 35.01 -22.27
N TRP A 511 16.79 35.71 -21.52
CA TRP A 511 16.42 36.81 -20.65
C TRP A 511 16.33 38.17 -21.36
N ASP A 512 16.87 38.32 -22.57
CA ASP A 512 17.00 39.60 -23.28
C ASP A 512 15.64 40.26 -23.58
N GLY A 513 14.57 39.47 -23.68
CA GLY A 513 13.21 39.96 -23.86
C GLY A 513 12.53 40.48 -22.58
N LEU A 514 13.20 40.40 -21.41
CA LEU A 514 12.66 40.87 -20.13
C LEU A 514 13.22 42.26 -19.80
N GLY A 515 12.33 43.25 -19.72
CA GLY A 515 12.66 44.59 -19.24
C GLY A 515 13.03 44.61 -17.74
N GLU A 516 13.40 45.79 -17.25
CA GLU A 516 13.79 45.98 -15.83
C GLU A 516 12.64 45.83 -14.83
N ALA A 517 11.38 45.90 -15.30
CA ALA A 517 10.21 45.67 -14.47
C ALA A 517 10.11 44.20 -13.99
N PRO A 518 9.52 43.94 -12.81
CA PRO A 518 9.24 42.59 -12.33
C PRO A 518 8.38 41.78 -13.31
N ALA A 519 8.74 40.51 -13.51
CA ALA A 519 8.03 39.57 -14.34
C ALA A 519 7.52 38.36 -13.54
N LEU A 520 6.45 37.73 -14.02
CA LEU A 520 6.04 36.41 -13.56
C LEU A 520 6.80 35.35 -14.39
N ARG A 521 7.73 34.63 -13.74
CA ARG A 521 8.57 33.61 -14.38
C ARG A 521 8.14 32.20 -13.97
N PHE A 522 8.21 31.28 -14.91
CA PHE A 522 7.75 29.90 -14.76
C PHE A 522 8.94 28.95 -14.87
N GLU A 523 9.19 28.16 -13.82
CA GLU A 523 10.37 27.31 -13.71
C GLU A 523 10.01 25.87 -13.30
N ALA A 524 10.91 24.93 -13.61
CA ALA A 524 10.80 23.56 -13.10
C ALA A 524 11.38 23.47 -11.67
N SER A 525 10.79 22.65 -10.81
CA SER A 525 11.16 22.52 -9.38
C SER A 525 12.62 22.13 -9.12
N ALA A 526 13.30 21.53 -10.10
CA ALA A 526 14.75 21.32 -10.09
C ALA A 526 15.57 22.61 -9.88
N TYR A 527 15.08 23.77 -10.34
CA TYR A 527 15.75 25.07 -10.16
C TYR A 527 15.87 25.50 -8.70
N LEU A 528 14.98 25.03 -7.81
CA LEU A 528 15.07 25.30 -6.37
C LEU A 528 16.32 24.69 -5.70
N THR A 529 17.03 23.79 -6.40
CA THR A 529 18.21 23.09 -5.89
C THR A 529 19.53 23.66 -6.42
N VAL A 530 19.50 24.71 -7.23
CA VAL A 530 20.70 25.39 -7.75
C VAL A 530 20.80 26.83 -7.22
N GLU A 531 22.02 27.34 -7.09
CA GLU A 531 22.27 28.70 -6.55
C GLU A 531 21.72 29.84 -7.42
N SER A 532 21.45 29.58 -8.71
CA SER A 532 20.90 30.57 -9.64
C SER A 532 20.35 29.89 -10.89
N ASP A 533 19.19 30.37 -11.35
CA ASP A 533 18.58 30.10 -12.66
C ASP A 533 19.44 30.55 -13.87
N GLY A 534 20.37 31.49 -13.64
CA GLY A 534 21.23 32.12 -14.64
C GLY A 534 20.84 33.57 -14.99
N SER A 535 19.65 34.02 -14.61
CA SER A 535 19.07 35.34 -14.95
C SER A 535 19.78 36.52 -14.29
N GLY A 536 20.28 36.33 -13.06
CA GLY A 536 20.77 37.43 -12.22
C GLY A 536 19.69 38.37 -11.69
N ARG A 537 18.41 38.05 -11.90
CA ARG A 537 17.26 38.85 -11.45
C ARG A 537 16.90 38.48 -10.00
N LYS A 538 16.51 39.47 -9.20
CA LYS A 538 16.06 39.28 -7.81
C LYS A 538 14.70 38.61 -7.78
N THR A 539 14.49 37.63 -6.90
CA THR A 539 13.16 37.08 -6.58
C THR A 539 12.50 37.88 -5.46
N GLY A 540 11.27 38.33 -5.68
CA GLY A 540 10.45 39.05 -4.70
C GLY A 540 9.44 38.16 -3.97
N LEU A 541 8.93 37.13 -4.67
CA LEU A 541 7.95 36.16 -4.18
C LEU A 541 8.17 34.81 -4.87
N GLN A 542 7.92 33.72 -4.15
CA GLN A 542 7.97 32.36 -4.67
C GLN A 542 6.62 31.65 -4.54
N VAL A 543 6.21 30.91 -5.57
CA VAL A 543 5.01 30.06 -5.57
C VAL A 543 5.41 28.66 -6.03
N ILE A 544 5.05 27.63 -5.28
CA ILE A 544 5.52 26.25 -5.51
C ILE A 544 4.32 25.32 -5.68
N ASP A 545 4.07 24.81 -6.89
CA ASP A 545 2.94 23.93 -7.21
C ASP A 545 3.28 22.43 -7.14
N GLU A 546 4.04 22.03 -6.11
CA GLU A 546 4.34 20.64 -5.78
C GLU A 546 4.83 20.46 -4.32
N SER A 547 4.70 19.25 -3.77
CA SER A 547 5.48 18.79 -2.61
C SER A 547 6.98 18.74 -2.96
N ILE A 548 7.79 19.64 -2.39
CA ILE A 548 9.22 19.75 -2.70
C ILE A 548 10.19 19.08 -1.72
N TRP A 549 9.74 18.58 -0.55
CA TRP A 549 10.64 18.06 0.49
C TRP A 549 11.64 17.00 0.00
N ARG A 550 11.24 16.15 -0.96
CA ARG A 550 12.11 15.15 -1.59
C ARG A 550 13.26 15.75 -2.40
N LEU A 551 13.08 16.93 -2.99
CA LEU A 551 14.11 17.67 -3.71
C LEU A 551 15.20 18.22 -2.78
N PHE A 552 14.98 18.19 -1.46
CA PHE A 552 15.87 18.70 -0.43
C PHE A 552 16.46 17.59 0.46
N THR A 553 15.83 16.43 0.51
CA THR A 553 16.42 15.21 1.09
C THR A 553 17.60 14.69 0.25
N ARG A 554 18.68 14.24 0.91
CA ARG A 554 19.90 13.72 0.27
C ARG A 554 20.41 12.47 0.97
N LYS A 555 21.09 11.61 0.19
CA LYS A 555 21.78 10.40 0.65
C LYS A 555 23.08 10.21 -0.14
N ALA A 556 24.15 9.80 0.52
CA ALA A 556 25.38 9.35 -0.11
C ALA A 556 25.86 8.04 0.55
N ASP A 557 26.27 7.08 -0.28
CA ASP A 557 26.88 5.82 0.17
C ASP A 557 28.37 5.84 -0.24
N LEU A 558 29.25 5.62 0.74
CA LEU A 558 30.71 5.50 0.62
C LEU A 558 31.14 4.11 1.04
N THR A 559 31.83 3.35 0.18
CA THR A 559 32.44 2.09 0.60
C THR A 559 33.53 2.34 1.65
N PHE A 560 33.84 1.35 2.49
CA PHE A 560 34.95 1.50 3.44
C PHE A 560 36.29 1.77 2.73
N ASP A 561 36.55 1.16 1.58
CA ASP A 561 37.73 1.47 0.76
C ASP A 561 37.73 2.93 0.28
N GLY A 562 36.58 3.42 -0.18
CA GLY A 562 36.40 4.81 -0.64
C GLY A 562 36.53 5.83 0.48
N TRP A 563 36.15 5.45 1.71
CA TRP A 563 36.31 6.23 2.93
C TRP A 563 37.73 6.18 3.51
N LEU A 564 38.42 5.05 3.46
CA LEU A 564 39.77 4.87 4.01
C LEU A 564 40.90 5.12 3.01
N ARG A 565 40.56 5.45 1.75
CA ARG A 565 41.50 5.80 0.68
C ARG A 565 42.55 6.81 1.16
N PRO A 566 43.86 6.55 0.97
CA PRO A 566 44.93 7.46 1.38
C PRO A 566 44.76 8.87 0.83
N ARG A 567 44.73 9.86 1.72
CA ARG A 567 44.53 11.27 1.39
C ARG A 567 45.75 11.87 0.70
N LYS A 568 45.50 12.85 -0.16
CA LYS A 568 46.51 13.80 -0.65
C LYS A 568 45.93 15.20 -0.58
N VAL A 569 46.57 16.09 0.18
CA VAL A 569 46.18 17.50 0.28
C VAL A 569 47.11 18.31 -0.61
N THR A 570 46.54 19.15 -1.48
CA THR A 570 47.35 20.08 -2.28
C THR A 570 47.87 21.20 -1.36
N PRO A 571 49.18 21.46 -1.30
CA PRO A 571 49.73 22.58 -0.53
C PRO A 571 49.14 23.92 -0.96
N LYS A 572 48.71 24.74 0.01
CA LYS A 572 48.23 26.09 -0.27
C LYS A 572 49.42 27.02 -0.48
N THR A 573 49.54 27.58 -1.68
CA THR A 573 50.59 28.55 -2.04
C THR A 573 50.02 29.96 -2.15
N LYS A 574 50.87 30.98 -1.90
CA LYS A 574 50.53 32.36 -2.24
C LYS A 574 50.81 32.62 -3.72
N GLY A 575 49.77 32.59 -4.54
CA GLY A 575 49.84 32.85 -5.98
C GLY A 575 50.41 31.69 -6.81
N LYS A 576 50.88 31.98 -8.02
CA LYS A 576 51.39 30.98 -8.99
C LYS A 576 52.77 30.38 -8.64
N ALA A 577 53.26 30.56 -7.41
CA ALA A 577 54.55 30.06 -6.95
C ALA A 577 54.51 28.57 -6.57
N ALA A 578 55.64 27.87 -6.70
CA ALA A 578 55.78 26.49 -6.27
C ALA A 578 55.79 26.37 -4.72
N PRO A 579 55.17 25.33 -4.13
CA PRO A 579 55.05 25.22 -2.68
C PRO A 579 56.38 25.00 -1.98
N THR A 580 56.60 25.78 -0.92
CA THR A 580 57.73 25.72 0.00
C THR A 580 57.75 24.39 0.78
N PRO A 581 58.91 23.98 1.35
CA PRO A 581 58.98 22.78 2.19
C PRO A 581 58.02 22.81 3.39
N ALA A 582 57.77 23.98 3.98
CA ALA A 582 56.84 24.15 5.09
C ALA A 582 55.37 23.96 4.67
N GLU A 583 54.95 24.55 3.55
CA GLU A 583 53.59 24.37 3.00
C GLU A 583 53.32 22.90 2.60
N ARG A 584 54.34 22.18 2.11
CA ARG A 584 54.25 20.73 1.84
C ARG A 584 54.09 19.93 3.12
N HIS A 585 54.96 20.16 4.11
CA HIS A 585 54.90 19.47 5.40
C HIS A 585 53.55 19.68 6.10
N GLN A 586 52.99 20.90 6.05
CA GLN A 586 51.67 21.19 6.60
C GLN A 586 50.53 20.46 5.86
N ALA A 587 50.64 20.31 4.53
CA ALA A 587 49.67 19.54 3.75
C ALA A 587 49.77 18.03 4.02
N ASP A 588 50.98 17.50 4.13
CA ASP A 588 51.24 16.10 4.47
C ASP A 588 50.75 15.76 5.90
N ALA A 589 50.98 16.66 6.87
CA ALA A 589 50.45 16.54 8.22
C ALA A 589 48.92 16.52 8.25
N LEU A 590 48.27 17.46 7.53
CA LEU A 590 46.80 17.49 7.42
C LEU A 590 46.25 16.21 6.75
N ALA A 591 46.94 15.67 5.74
CA ALA A 591 46.55 14.41 5.10
C ALA A 591 46.64 13.21 6.06
N ALA A 592 47.66 13.17 6.94
CA ALA A 592 47.82 12.15 7.96
C ALA A 592 46.75 12.26 9.07
N ASP A 593 46.45 13.48 9.54
CA ASP A 593 45.39 13.74 10.52
C ASP A 593 44.01 13.34 9.97
N MET A 594 43.71 13.70 8.72
CA MET A 594 42.48 13.28 8.02
C MET A 594 42.37 11.76 7.88
N GLN A 595 43.48 11.06 7.62
CA GLN A 595 43.50 9.59 7.53
C GLN A 595 43.19 8.96 8.88
N LYS A 596 43.87 9.40 9.95
CA LYS A 596 43.62 8.93 11.31
C LYS A 596 42.18 9.22 11.75
N ALA A 597 41.67 10.42 11.49
CA ALA A 597 40.30 10.80 11.81
C ALA A 597 39.29 9.89 11.10
N ALA A 598 39.57 9.48 9.86
CA ALA A 598 38.68 8.60 9.10
C ALA A 598 38.61 7.19 9.70
N GLU A 599 39.75 6.67 10.15
CA GLU A 599 39.86 5.38 10.84
C GLU A 599 39.18 5.42 12.20
N ASP A 600 39.38 6.48 12.99
CA ASP A 600 38.80 6.63 14.32
C ASP A 600 37.26 6.84 14.25
N VAL A 601 36.75 7.64 13.30
CA VAL A 601 35.31 7.80 13.04
C VAL A 601 34.68 6.48 12.60
N LEU A 602 35.31 5.73 11.68
CA LEU A 602 34.76 4.46 11.22
C LEU A 602 34.72 3.44 12.37
N ARG A 603 35.78 3.37 13.17
CA ARG A 603 35.87 2.48 14.34
C ARG A 603 34.79 2.80 15.37
N ALA A 604 34.56 4.08 15.67
CA ALA A 604 33.51 4.52 16.58
C ALA A 604 32.11 4.11 16.07
N LEU A 605 31.80 4.38 14.79
CA LEU A 605 30.52 4.01 14.19
C LEU A 605 30.30 2.49 14.11
N GLN A 606 31.35 1.70 13.85
CA GLN A 606 31.28 0.23 13.88
C GLN A 606 31.08 -0.33 15.29
N ALA A 607 31.60 0.35 16.32
CA ALA A 607 31.46 -0.02 17.72
C ALA A 607 30.20 0.55 18.40
N GLY A 608 29.40 1.38 17.70
CA GLY A 608 28.25 2.08 18.29
C GLY A 608 28.66 3.10 19.37
N GLN A 609 29.85 3.68 19.25
CA GLN A 609 30.42 4.63 20.22
C GLN A 609 30.16 6.07 19.79
N SER A 610 29.86 6.93 20.77
CA SER A 610 29.66 8.37 20.55
C SER A 610 30.91 9.04 19.95
N LEU A 611 30.67 9.86 18.93
CA LEU A 611 31.69 10.61 18.21
C LEU A 611 32.33 11.74 19.04
N ALA A 612 31.68 12.21 20.11
CA ALA A 612 32.25 13.17 21.05
C ALA A 612 33.43 12.65 21.89
N GLY A 613 33.65 11.33 21.92
CA GLY A 613 34.84 10.74 22.54
C GLY A 613 36.13 10.92 21.71
N LEU A 614 36.02 11.44 20.48
CA LEU A 614 37.15 11.65 19.57
C LEU A 614 37.82 13.01 19.82
N SER A 615 39.14 13.08 19.59
CA SER A 615 39.95 14.27 19.86
C SER A 615 39.88 15.35 18.78
N TYR A 616 38.73 15.56 18.15
CA TYR A 616 38.55 16.43 16.98
C TYR A 616 37.49 17.51 17.23
N THR A 617 37.73 18.71 16.74
CA THR A 617 36.80 19.85 16.84
C THR A 617 35.97 20.04 15.57
N ALA A 618 34.93 20.86 15.65
CA ALA A 618 34.18 21.29 14.47
C ALA A 618 35.05 22.03 13.43
N GLU A 619 36.10 22.73 13.88
CA GLU A 619 37.01 23.43 12.97
C GLU A 619 37.93 22.45 12.21
N ASP A 620 38.39 21.38 12.87
CA ASP A 620 39.15 20.30 12.23
C ASP A 620 38.30 19.63 11.14
N PHE A 621 37.07 19.22 11.45
CA PHE A 621 36.17 18.62 10.48
C PHE A 621 35.81 19.59 9.33
N ARG A 622 35.65 20.90 9.59
CA ARG A 622 35.55 21.92 8.53
C ARG A 622 36.79 22.00 7.65
N ALA A 623 37.98 21.90 8.23
CA ALA A 623 39.24 21.90 7.48
C ALA A 623 39.34 20.65 6.59
N TYR A 624 38.99 19.47 7.11
CA TYR A 624 38.96 18.21 6.37
C TYR A 624 37.93 18.25 5.22
N ALA A 625 36.73 18.77 5.47
CA ALA A 625 35.70 18.94 4.44
C ALA A 625 36.17 19.85 3.29
N ARG A 626 36.87 20.94 3.60
CA ARG A 626 37.46 21.86 2.61
C ARG A 626 38.61 21.22 1.83
N ALA A 627 39.43 20.39 2.49
CA ALA A 627 40.53 19.68 1.85
C ALA A 627 40.05 18.60 0.87
N GLU A 628 38.98 17.87 1.20
CA GLU A 628 38.40 16.83 0.31
C GLU A 628 37.75 17.42 -0.96
N ARG A 629 37.02 18.55 -0.89
CA ARG A 629 36.28 19.07 -2.07
C ARG A 629 37.19 19.46 -3.24
N GLY A 630 38.40 19.94 -2.94
CA GLY A 630 39.29 20.52 -3.95
C GLY A 630 38.69 21.76 -4.63
N PRO A 631 39.15 22.11 -5.85
CA PRO A 631 38.57 23.22 -6.61
C PRO A 631 37.16 22.88 -7.13
N ASP A 632 36.26 23.87 -7.09
CA ASP A 632 34.86 23.82 -7.55
C ASP A 632 34.67 24.28 -9.02
N VAL A 633 35.78 24.64 -9.68
CA VAL A 633 35.85 25.09 -11.08
C VAL A 633 37.05 24.41 -11.75
N LEU A 634 36.94 24.05 -13.03
CA LEU A 634 38.10 23.53 -13.77
C LEU A 634 39.22 24.58 -13.92
N ALA A 635 40.44 24.10 -14.17
CA ALA A 635 41.58 24.96 -14.52
C ALA A 635 41.47 25.54 -15.94
N VAL A 636 40.73 24.90 -16.84
CA VAL A 636 40.42 25.44 -18.18
C VAL A 636 39.41 26.58 -18.09
N HIS A 637 39.57 27.59 -18.94
CA HIS A 637 38.69 28.76 -18.99
C HIS A 637 37.51 28.54 -19.97
N PRO A 638 36.39 29.29 -19.82
CA PRO A 638 35.22 29.18 -20.70
C PRO A 638 35.50 29.32 -22.20
N ASN A 639 36.50 30.08 -22.60
CA ASN A 639 36.89 30.29 -24.01
C ASN A 639 37.78 29.17 -24.60
N ALA A 640 38.14 28.15 -23.81
CA ALA A 640 38.88 27.00 -24.31
C ALA A 640 38.07 26.22 -25.37
N SER A 641 38.77 25.49 -26.25
CA SER A 641 38.09 24.61 -27.22
C SER A 641 37.40 23.44 -26.53
N ASP A 642 36.37 22.89 -27.18
CA ASP A 642 35.55 21.83 -26.61
C ASP A 642 36.38 20.57 -26.30
N GLU A 643 37.41 20.26 -27.09
CA GLU A 643 38.31 19.14 -26.84
C GLU A 643 39.12 19.33 -25.54
N LYS A 644 39.57 20.55 -25.25
CA LYS A 644 40.29 20.86 -24.00
C LYS A 644 39.38 20.79 -22.78
N ILE A 645 38.12 21.21 -22.93
CA ILE A 645 37.11 21.12 -21.86
C ILE A 645 36.74 19.65 -21.60
N ARG A 646 36.51 18.86 -22.66
CA ARG A 646 36.26 17.42 -22.54
C ARG A 646 37.44 16.70 -21.91
N ALA A 647 38.68 16.95 -22.33
CA ALA A 647 39.87 16.36 -21.72
C ALA A 647 40.03 16.70 -20.22
N ALA A 648 39.77 17.95 -19.83
CA ALA A 648 39.79 18.34 -18.41
C ALA A 648 38.64 17.73 -17.60
N LEU A 649 37.49 17.45 -18.22
CA LEU A 649 36.40 16.68 -17.63
C LEU A 649 36.75 15.20 -17.52
N ASP A 650 37.34 14.60 -18.55
CA ASP A 650 37.79 13.20 -18.55
C ASP A 650 38.82 12.98 -17.41
N GLU A 651 39.76 13.92 -17.21
CA GLU A 651 40.71 13.88 -16.09
C GLU A 651 40.01 13.99 -14.72
N ARG A 652 39.04 14.90 -14.57
CA ARG A 652 38.25 15.04 -13.33
C ARG A 652 37.40 13.79 -13.06
N GLU A 653 36.81 13.20 -14.09
CA GLU A 653 35.94 12.03 -14.01
C GLU A 653 36.72 10.72 -13.77
N ALA A 654 37.96 10.63 -14.25
CA ALA A 654 38.91 9.57 -13.90
C ALA A 654 39.52 9.73 -12.49
N GLY A 655 39.30 10.87 -11.85
CA GLY A 655 39.79 11.20 -10.51
C GLY A 655 39.00 10.55 -9.37
N ASP A 656 39.13 11.12 -8.17
CA ASP A 656 38.47 10.60 -6.97
C ASP A 656 37.02 11.10 -6.83
N LEU A 657 36.10 10.40 -7.49
CA LEU A 657 34.66 10.73 -7.50
C LEU A 657 33.98 10.71 -6.11
N ASP A 658 34.59 10.05 -5.12
CA ASP A 658 34.05 9.96 -3.76
C ASP A 658 34.43 11.13 -2.85
N ALA A 659 35.38 11.99 -3.28
CA ALA A 659 35.86 13.12 -2.49
C ALA A 659 34.74 14.09 -2.06
N GLY A 660 33.78 14.36 -2.95
CA GLY A 660 32.59 15.16 -2.63
C GLY A 660 31.70 14.53 -1.55
N LYS A 661 31.58 13.19 -1.54
CA LYS A 661 30.84 12.47 -0.49
C LYS A 661 31.58 12.50 0.84
N ARG A 662 32.91 12.30 0.82
CA ARG A 662 33.75 12.36 2.04
C ARG A 662 33.69 13.74 2.69
N ALA A 663 33.76 14.80 1.87
CA ALA A 663 33.55 16.16 2.33
C ALA A 663 32.20 16.39 3.00
N THR A 664 31.15 15.68 2.57
CA THR A 664 29.81 15.74 3.20
C THR A 664 29.79 15.01 4.54
N VAL A 665 30.46 13.86 4.68
CA VAL A 665 30.62 13.21 6.00
C VAL A 665 31.31 14.14 6.99
N TRP A 666 32.41 14.78 6.58
CA TRP A 666 33.10 15.77 7.43
C TRP A 666 32.23 16.98 7.76
N ALA A 667 31.43 17.48 6.82
CA ALA A 667 30.49 18.57 7.08
C ALA A 667 29.40 18.17 8.12
N ILE A 668 28.84 16.96 8.02
CA ILE A 668 27.87 16.42 8.99
C ILE A 668 28.49 16.36 10.40
N LEU A 669 29.75 15.93 10.51
CA LEU A 669 30.46 15.86 11.79
C LEU A 669 30.75 17.25 12.38
N ALA A 670 31.09 18.23 11.54
CA ALA A 670 31.25 19.62 11.98
C ALA A 670 29.92 20.21 12.47
N GLU A 671 28.84 20.08 11.68
CA GLU A 671 27.48 20.56 12.01
C GLU A 671 26.98 19.93 13.32
N CYS A 672 27.28 18.66 13.57
CA CYS A 672 26.96 17.95 14.81
C CYS A 672 27.59 18.63 16.04
N LEU A 673 28.90 18.85 16.01
CA LEU A 673 29.63 19.48 17.11
C LEU A 673 29.26 20.97 17.30
N GLU A 674 28.96 21.70 16.21
CA GLU A 674 28.49 23.09 16.28
C GLU A 674 27.13 23.24 16.95
N LYS A 675 26.25 22.27 16.76
CA LYS A 675 24.96 22.16 17.46
C LYS A 675 25.09 21.66 18.91
N GLY A 676 26.31 21.40 19.39
CA GLY A 676 26.56 20.86 20.72
C GLY A 676 26.12 19.39 20.89
N LEU A 677 25.90 18.67 19.79
CA LEU A 677 25.49 17.27 19.80
C LEU A 677 26.70 16.35 19.95
N THR A 678 26.53 15.27 20.73
CA THR A 678 27.60 14.30 20.98
C THR A 678 27.66 13.16 19.97
N ASP A 679 26.61 12.99 19.17
CA ASP A 679 26.49 11.99 18.12
C ASP A 679 25.46 12.44 17.07
N THR A 680 25.49 11.83 15.89
CA THR A 680 24.56 12.15 14.79
C THR A 680 23.96 10.90 14.15
N GLN A 681 22.65 10.88 14.09
CA GLN A 681 21.89 9.80 13.46
C GLN A 681 21.87 9.92 11.92
N ARG A 682 22.46 10.99 11.35
CA ARG A 682 22.66 11.19 9.91
C ARG A 682 23.71 10.26 9.30
N LEU A 683 24.62 9.71 10.11
CA LEU A 683 25.65 8.75 9.71
C LEU A 683 25.34 7.35 10.25
N ARG A 684 25.52 6.32 9.42
CA ARG A 684 25.50 4.92 9.87
C ARG A 684 26.32 4.00 8.99
N VAL A 685 26.82 2.91 9.56
CA VAL A 685 27.27 1.75 8.78
C VAL A 685 26.04 1.02 8.24
N VAL A 686 26.02 0.69 6.95
CA VAL A 686 25.03 -0.19 6.33
C VAL A 686 25.78 -1.32 5.65
N ARG A 687 25.46 -2.56 6.01
CA ARG A 687 26.11 -3.75 5.47
C ARG A 687 25.48 -4.19 4.15
N ASP A 688 26.20 -5.00 3.39
CA ASP A 688 25.64 -5.75 2.26
C ASP A 688 24.95 -4.89 1.17
N VAL A 689 25.35 -3.62 1.00
CA VAL A 689 24.70 -2.72 0.05
C VAL A 689 25.03 -3.15 -1.38
N PRO A 690 24.02 -3.45 -2.23
CA PRO A 690 24.26 -3.83 -3.60
C PRO A 690 24.79 -2.64 -4.41
N PRO A 691 25.76 -2.85 -5.32
CA PRO A 691 26.37 -1.76 -6.06
C PRO A 691 25.40 -1.18 -7.10
N PRO A 692 25.52 0.11 -7.46
CA PRO A 692 24.61 0.78 -8.40
C PRO A 692 24.61 0.19 -9.81
N ARG A 693 25.69 -0.49 -10.19
CA ARG A 693 25.87 -1.23 -11.45
C ARG A 693 26.62 -2.51 -11.09
N SER A 694 26.10 -3.66 -11.54
CA SER A 694 26.57 -5.04 -11.33
C SER A 694 27.94 -5.23 -10.66
N GLY A 695 27.95 -5.87 -9.49
CA GLY A 695 29.16 -6.25 -8.76
C GLY A 695 28.82 -6.85 -7.40
N GLU A 696 29.85 -7.08 -6.58
CA GLU A 696 29.71 -7.54 -5.19
C GLU A 696 29.06 -6.48 -4.31
N LYS A 697 28.25 -6.96 -3.34
CA LYS A 697 27.75 -6.13 -2.25
C LYS A 697 28.92 -5.62 -1.40
N ARG A 698 28.80 -4.42 -0.84
CA ARG A 698 29.82 -3.86 0.07
C ARG A 698 29.20 -3.18 1.27
N ASP A 699 29.93 -3.21 2.36
CA ASP A 699 29.64 -2.37 3.52
C ASP A 699 29.96 -0.90 3.17
N VAL A 700 29.06 -0.01 3.57
CA VAL A 700 29.16 1.42 3.30
C VAL A 700 28.95 2.24 4.57
N LEU A 701 29.67 3.35 4.65
CA LEU A 701 29.29 4.50 5.44
C LEU A 701 28.19 5.25 4.67
N ARG A 702 26.96 5.22 5.19
CA ARG A 702 25.83 5.96 4.66
C ARG A 702 25.71 7.30 5.37
N ALA A 703 25.68 8.37 4.60
CA ALA A 703 25.36 9.72 5.02
C ALA A 703 23.98 10.14 4.50
N THR A 704 23.16 10.73 5.36
CA THR A 704 21.84 11.29 5.05
C THR A 704 21.78 12.73 5.53
N TRP A 705 21.13 13.62 4.78
CA TRP A 705 20.96 15.01 5.20
C TRP A 705 19.81 15.68 4.48
N PHE A 706 19.27 16.72 5.10
CA PHE A 706 18.35 17.66 4.48
C PHE A 706 19.11 18.93 4.13
N VAL A 707 18.91 19.44 2.92
CA VAL A 707 19.40 20.76 2.49
C VAL A 707 18.26 21.74 2.71
N GLU A 708 18.50 22.85 3.41
CA GLU A 708 17.44 23.84 3.62
C GLU A 708 16.93 24.41 2.27
N PRO A 709 15.61 24.48 2.04
CA PRO A 709 15.06 25.12 0.86
C PRO A 709 15.29 26.65 0.89
N PRO A 710 15.22 27.33 -0.27
CA PRO A 710 15.16 28.79 -0.31
C PRO A 710 13.98 29.29 0.55
N ARG A 711 14.30 29.98 1.65
CA ARG A 711 13.37 30.39 2.71
C ARG A 711 13.61 31.83 3.16
N ASP A 712 14.36 32.59 2.37
CA ASP A 712 14.68 34.02 2.53
C ASP A 712 13.68 34.94 1.80
N VAL A 713 12.73 34.35 1.06
CA VAL A 713 11.67 35.00 0.28
C VAL A 713 10.30 34.47 0.71
N ALA A 714 9.30 35.34 0.73
CA ALA A 714 7.92 34.96 1.01
C ALA A 714 7.42 33.89 0.01
N THR A 715 6.78 32.83 0.52
CA THR A 715 6.54 31.60 -0.25
C THR A 715 5.10 31.08 -0.14
N LEU A 716 4.45 30.85 -1.28
CA LEU A 716 3.15 30.18 -1.38
C LEU A 716 3.34 28.72 -1.81
N LEU A 717 3.10 27.77 -0.91
CA LEU A 717 3.15 26.34 -1.19
C LEU A 717 1.77 25.85 -1.62
N LEU A 718 1.60 25.57 -2.91
CA LEU A 718 0.40 24.95 -3.47
C LEU A 718 0.58 23.42 -3.47
N ASP A 719 0.65 22.84 -2.28
CA ASP A 719 0.81 21.40 -2.08
C ASP A 719 -0.46 20.79 -1.47
N ALA A 720 -1.20 20.02 -2.27
CA ALA A 720 -2.46 19.39 -1.87
C ALA A 720 -2.29 18.26 -0.84
N ASP A 721 -1.06 17.74 -0.72
CA ASP A 721 -0.69 16.65 0.16
C ASP A 721 0.09 17.15 1.39
N ALA A 722 0.22 18.47 1.58
CA ALA A 722 1.00 19.07 2.66
C ALA A 722 0.59 18.58 4.07
N THR A 723 1.58 18.14 4.84
CA THR A 723 1.42 17.67 6.23
C THR A 723 2.20 18.59 7.20
N PRO A 724 1.63 18.97 8.35
CA PRO A 724 2.22 19.95 9.27
C PRO A 724 3.69 19.69 9.61
N GLU A 725 4.05 18.44 9.90
CA GLU A 725 5.39 18.04 10.35
C GLU A 725 6.47 18.31 9.29
N ILE A 726 6.12 18.13 8.02
CA ILE A 726 7.03 18.30 6.88
C ILE A 726 7.06 19.76 6.44
N VAL A 727 5.91 20.45 6.47
CA VAL A 727 5.84 21.89 6.18
C VAL A 727 6.68 22.67 7.17
N ASP A 728 6.51 22.44 8.48
CA ASP A 728 7.27 23.11 9.54
C ASP A 728 8.78 22.82 9.43
N ARG A 729 9.17 21.57 9.08
CA ARG A 729 10.59 21.26 8.83
C ARG A 729 11.17 22.02 7.62
N MET A 730 10.40 22.29 6.58
CA MET A 730 10.87 23.05 5.41
C MET A 730 10.84 24.56 5.65
N PHE A 731 9.76 25.05 6.26
CA PHE A 731 9.42 26.46 6.45
C PHE A 731 8.82 26.64 7.86
N PRO A 732 9.68 26.80 8.89
CA PRO A 732 9.22 26.97 10.26
C PRO A 732 8.26 28.15 10.39
N GLY A 733 7.13 27.93 11.07
CA GLY A 733 6.10 28.96 11.26
C GLY A 733 5.19 29.25 10.05
N ALA A 734 5.20 28.40 9.02
CA ALA A 734 4.27 28.50 7.89
C ALA A 734 2.80 28.32 8.31
N GLU A 735 1.92 29.16 7.77
CA GLU A 735 0.46 29.07 7.93
C GLU A 735 -0.08 27.92 7.05
N LEU A 736 -0.76 26.93 7.63
CA LEU A 736 -1.33 25.80 6.88
C LEU A 736 -2.85 25.93 6.77
N VAL A 737 -3.35 26.10 5.54
CA VAL A 737 -4.77 26.20 5.21
C VAL A 737 -5.22 24.97 4.46
N GLN A 738 -6.11 24.18 5.07
CA GLN A 738 -6.71 22.99 4.45
C GLN A 738 -8.06 23.34 3.80
N VAL A 739 -8.25 22.88 2.56
CA VAL A 739 -9.47 23.10 1.76
C VAL A 739 -9.92 21.78 1.13
N ASP A 740 -10.80 21.09 1.84
CA ASP A 740 -11.33 19.80 1.41
C ASP A 740 -12.58 19.94 0.52
N LEU A 741 -12.65 19.11 -0.53
CA LEU A 741 -13.82 18.97 -1.39
C LEU A 741 -14.35 17.53 -1.31
N ARG A 742 -15.68 17.38 -1.29
CA ARG A 742 -16.29 16.04 -1.31
C ARG A 742 -16.15 15.43 -2.71
N PRO A 743 -15.57 14.22 -2.86
CA PRO A 743 -15.50 13.54 -4.16
C PRO A 743 -16.90 13.19 -4.69
N ASN A 744 -17.21 13.50 -5.95
CA ASN A 744 -18.41 13.01 -6.64
C ASN A 744 -18.15 11.59 -7.19
N ALA A 745 -17.93 10.64 -6.28
CA ALA A 745 -17.63 9.26 -6.60
C ALA A 745 -18.43 8.28 -5.73
N GLU A 746 -18.43 7.01 -6.14
CA GLU A 746 -18.64 5.86 -5.26
C GLU A 746 -17.26 5.27 -4.94
N VAL A 747 -16.82 5.39 -3.69
CA VAL A 747 -15.56 4.84 -3.19
C VAL A 747 -15.83 3.47 -2.57
N VAL A 748 -15.38 2.43 -3.27
CA VAL A 748 -15.37 1.05 -2.78
C VAL A 748 -13.94 0.70 -2.39
N GLN A 749 -13.72 0.35 -1.12
CA GLN A 749 -12.41 -0.09 -0.64
C GLN A 749 -12.51 -1.51 -0.11
N ILE A 750 -11.44 -2.30 -0.30
CA ILE A 750 -11.32 -3.59 0.39
C ILE A 750 -10.69 -3.43 1.77
N SER A 751 -10.97 -4.36 2.66
CA SER A 751 -10.51 -4.37 4.05
C SER A 751 -9.61 -5.55 4.41
N ASP A 752 -9.55 -6.59 3.56
CA ASP A 752 -8.92 -7.88 3.86
C ASP A 752 -7.51 -8.08 3.29
N ARG A 753 -7.13 -7.33 2.26
CA ARG A 753 -5.86 -7.52 1.55
C ARG A 753 -5.14 -6.22 1.30
N THR A 754 -3.82 -6.27 1.39
CA THR A 754 -2.92 -5.16 1.04
C THR A 754 -2.46 -5.17 -0.42
N PHE A 755 -2.75 -6.25 -1.17
CA PHE A 755 -2.27 -6.51 -2.54
C PHE A 755 -0.78 -6.16 -2.75
N SER A 756 0.07 -6.64 -1.84
CA SER A 756 1.52 -6.49 -1.96
C SER A 756 2.07 -7.06 -3.28
N ASN A 757 3.19 -6.51 -3.75
CA ASN A 757 3.96 -7.03 -4.88
C ASN A 757 4.26 -8.54 -4.74
N THR A 758 4.54 -9.01 -3.52
CA THR A 758 4.79 -10.43 -3.23
C THR A 758 3.53 -11.28 -3.39
N SER A 759 2.39 -10.86 -2.85
CA SER A 759 1.11 -11.58 -3.05
C SER A 759 0.68 -11.62 -4.51
N LEU A 760 0.94 -10.54 -5.27
CA LEU A 760 0.66 -10.47 -6.70
C LEU A 760 1.63 -11.28 -7.58
N LYS A 761 2.65 -11.94 -7.00
CA LYS A 761 3.37 -13.01 -7.71
C LYS A 761 2.50 -14.27 -7.92
N ASN A 762 1.45 -14.46 -7.12
CA ASN A 762 0.51 -15.58 -7.29
C ASN A 762 -0.30 -15.40 -8.60
N PRO A 763 -0.16 -16.31 -9.60
CA PRO A 763 -0.88 -16.21 -10.87
C PRO A 763 -2.41 -16.26 -10.72
N GLU A 764 -2.93 -17.02 -9.75
CA GLU A 764 -4.38 -17.13 -9.53
C GLU A 764 -4.95 -15.82 -8.97
N LEU A 765 -4.21 -15.13 -8.10
CA LEU A 765 -4.62 -13.81 -7.62
C LEU A 765 -4.59 -12.76 -8.73
N ARG A 766 -3.61 -12.82 -9.64
CA ARG A 766 -3.60 -11.97 -10.85
C ARG A 766 -4.77 -12.30 -11.77
N LYS A 767 -5.09 -13.58 -11.97
CA LYS A 767 -6.28 -14.00 -12.73
C LYS A 767 -7.58 -13.40 -12.15
N GLN A 768 -7.79 -13.48 -10.85
CA GLN A 768 -8.94 -12.87 -10.18
C GLN A 768 -8.97 -11.34 -10.32
N ALA A 769 -7.80 -10.68 -10.28
CA ALA A 769 -7.69 -9.25 -10.56
C ALA A 769 -8.07 -8.90 -12.01
N VAL A 770 -7.70 -9.73 -12.99
CA VAL A 770 -8.15 -9.58 -14.39
C VAL A 770 -9.66 -9.79 -14.52
N GLU A 771 -10.23 -10.77 -13.83
CA GLU A 771 -11.69 -11.01 -13.82
C GLU A 771 -12.45 -9.80 -13.27
N LEU A 772 -11.95 -9.15 -12.20
CA LEU A 772 -12.47 -7.86 -11.72
C LEU A 772 -12.34 -6.73 -12.75
N VAL A 773 -11.17 -6.59 -13.40
CA VAL A 773 -10.95 -5.58 -14.44
C VAL A 773 -11.94 -5.76 -15.60
N TRP A 774 -12.17 -6.99 -16.09
CA TRP A 774 -13.17 -7.23 -17.13
C TRP A 774 -14.60 -6.90 -16.67
N ALA A 775 -14.95 -7.20 -15.42
CA ALA A 775 -16.28 -6.93 -14.88
C ALA A 775 -16.55 -5.40 -14.80
N GLU A 776 -15.59 -4.62 -14.31
CA GLU A 776 -15.72 -3.16 -14.24
C GLU A 776 -15.63 -2.52 -15.64
N VAL A 777 -14.87 -3.10 -16.60
CA VAL A 777 -14.88 -2.69 -18.03
C VAL A 777 -16.24 -2.96 -18.69
N LEU A 778 -16.86 -4.10 -18.44
CA LEU A 778 -18.22 -4.38 -18.93
C LEU A 778 -19.24 -3.41 -18.31
N ALA A 779 -19.14 -3.16 -17.00
CA ALA A 779 -20.01 -2.23 -16.32
C ALA A 779 -19.85 -0.76 -16.81
N ASP A 780 -18.63 -0.32 -17.16
CA ASP A 780 -18.38 0.97 -17.82
C ASP A 780 -18.97 1.02 -19.23
N ILE A 781 -18.81 -0.05 -20.03
CA ILE A 781 -19.38 -0.15 -21.38
C ILE A 781 -20.91 0.01 -21.37
N LEU A 782 -21.57 -0.53 -20.35
CA LEU A 782 -23.02 -0.43 -20.16
C LEU A 782 -23.47 0.93 -19.56
N GLN A 783 -22.53 1.75 -19.07
CA GLN A 783 -22.79 3.03 -18.41
C GLN A 783 -22.20 4.23 -19.16
N GLY A 784 -21.96 4.09 -20.47
CA GLY A 784 -21.54 5.19 -21.35
C GLY A 784 -20.13 5.07 -21.94
N LYS A 785 -19.39 3.97 -21.68
CA LYS A 785 -18.03 3.73 -22.22
C LYS A 785 -17.03 4.85 -21.86
N ARG A 786 -17.11 5.37 -20.63
CA ARG A 786 -16.29 6.51 -20.17
C ARG A 786 -14.82 6.11 -19.94
N GLY A 787 -14.57 4.83 -19.71
CA GLY A 787 -13.24 4.24 -19.61
C GLY A 787 -12.86 3.85 -18.18
N VAL A 788 -12.12 2.74 -18.07
CA VAL A 788 -11.55 2.21 -16.83
C VAL A 788 -10.04 2.42 -16.79
N LEU A 789 -9.57 2.99 -15.68
CA LEU A 789 -8.16 3.20 -15.37
C LEU A 789 -7.73 2.21 -14.29
N VAL A 790 -6.64 1.49 -14.50
CA VAL A 790 -6.07 0.53 -13.53
C VAL A 790 -4.69 1.00 -13.11
N VAL A 791 -4.40 0.95 -11.82
CA VAL A 791 -3.15 1.41 -11.21
C VAL A 791 -2.56 0.29 -10.36
N ALA A 792 -1.25 0.03 -10.50
CA ALA A 792 -0.48 -0.85 -9.63
C ALA A 792 1.00 -0.41 -9.58
N THR A 793 1.89 -1.16 -8.94
CA THR A 793 3.35 -0.87 -9.08
C THR A 793 3.83 -1.23 -10.48
N LYS A 794 4.84 -0.52 -11.03
CA LYS A 794 5.32 -0.76 -12.42
C LYS A 794 5.65 -2.23 -12.71
N LYS A 795 6.29 -2.91 -11.75
CA LYS A 795 6.63 -4.34 -11.84
C LYS A 795 5.41 -5.24 -11.92
N VAL A 796 4.34 -4.91 -11.19
CA VAL A 796 3.05 -5.62 -11.26
C VAL A 796 2.36 -5.37 -12.60
N VAL A 797 2.32 -4.12 -13.08
CA VAL A 797 1.75 -3.79 -14.40
C VAL A 797 2.45 -4.59 -15.50
N GLN A 798 3.79 -4.59 -15.52
CA GLN A 798 4.58 -5.37 -16.48
C GLN A 798 4.24 -6.86 -16.42
N GLN A 799 4.09 -7.44 -15.22
CA GLN A 799 3.70 -8.85 -15.07
C GLN A 799 2.32 -9.16 -15.67
N PHE A 800 1.35 -8.23 -15.60
CA PHE A 800 0.04 -8.41 -16.26
C PHE A 800 0.15 -8.36 -17.80
N PHE A 801 1.06 -7.55 -18.36
CA PHE A 801 1.35 -7.57 -19.79
C PHE A 801 2.05 -8.89 -20.22
N GLU A 802 3.02 -9.37 -19.44
CA GLU A 802 3.70 -10.65 -19.68
C GLU A 802 2.73 -11.85 -19.61
N ASP A 803 1.85 -11.88 -18.60
CA ASP A 803 0.77 -12.88 -18.47
C ASP A 803 -0.22 -12.88 -19.66
N ALA A 804 -0.33 -11.75 -20.37
CA ALA A 804 -1.13 -11.60 -21.58
C ALA A 804 -0.38 -11.95 -22.88
N GLY A 805 0.91 -12.34 -22.78
CA GLY A 805 1.75 -12.77 -23.90
C GLY A 805 2.59 -11.66 -24.54
N HIS A 806 2.71 -10.49 -23.90
CA HIS A 806 3.64 -9.46 -24.35
C HIS A 806 5.09 -9.79 -23.94
N ILE A 807 6.04 -9.56 -24.84
CA ILE A 807 7.47 -9.84 -24.64
C ILE A 807 8.22 -8.51 -24.66
N PHE A 808 9.09 -8.30 -23.66
CA PHE A 808 9.88 -7.07 -23.47
C PHE A 808 11.40 -7.30 -23.62
N GLU A 809 11.81 -8.49 -24.08
CA GLU A 809 13.21 -8.82 -24.30
C GLU A 809 13.83 -7.92 -25.38
N GLY A 810 15.02 -7.37 -25.10
CA GLY A 810 15.73 -6.44 -25.99
C GLY A 810 15.25 -4.98 -25.92
N MET A 811 14.16 -4.66 -25.20
CA MET A 811 13.69 -3.29 -25.03
C MET A 811 14.35 -2.59 -23.83
N THR A 812 14.56 -1.28 -23.93
CA THR A 812 14.97 -0.44 -22.79
C THR A 812 13.80 -0.18 -21.84
N ASP A 813 14.08 0.13 -20.57
CA ASP A 813 13.06 0.42 -19.56
C ASP A 813 12.15 1.62 -19.92
N ALA A 814 12.66 2.54 -20.75
CA ALA A 814 11.90 3.67 -21.31
C ALA A 814 10.90 3.20 -22.38
N GLU A 815 11.34 2.38 -23.34
CA GLU A 815 10.47 1.84 -24.40
C GLU A 815 9.38 0.92 -23.82
N VAL A 816 9.72 0.08 -22.84
CA VAL A 816 8.74 -0.75 -22.09
C VAL A 816 7.70 0.14 -21.40
N SER A 817 8.14 1.24 -20.77
CA SER A 817 7.23 2.21 -20.15
C SER A 817 6.28 2.86 -21.16
N GLN A 818 6.82 3.32 -22.29
CA GLN A 818 6.05 3.97 -23.35
C GLN A 818 5.05 3.00 -24.00
N PHE A 819 5.45 1.75 -24.24
CA PHE A 819 4.56 0.71 -24.75
C PHE A 819 3.40 0.44 -23.79
N MET A 820 3.65 0.25 -22.49
CA MET A 820 2.59 -0.03 -21.52
C MET A 820 1.62 1.14 -21.32
N GLN A 821 2.11 2.39 -21.36
CA GLN A 821 1.26 3.58 -21.29
C GLN A 821 0.34 3.71 -22.52
N ASN A 822 0.88 3.45 -23.72
CA ASN A 822 0.14 3.61 -24.98
C ASN A 822 -0.79 2.43 -25.31
N SER A 823 -0.47 1.23 -24.80
CA SER A 823 -1.29 0.02 -24.97
C SER A 823 -2.47 -0.06 -23.98
N LYS A 824 -3.63 -0.52 -24.46
CA LYS A 824 -4.72 -0.98 -23.57
C LYS A 824 -4.51 -2.45 -23.26
N LEU A 825 -4.78 -2.85 -22.01
CA LEU A 825 -4.71 -4.24 -21.57
C LEU A 825 -6.02 -4.60 -20.86
N HIS A 826 -6.60 -5.74 -21.24
CA HIS A 826 -7.88 -6.23 -20.70
C HIS A 826 -9.05 -5.23 -20.83
N GLY A 827 -9.03 -4.40 -21.87
CA GLY A 827 -10.02 -3.35 -22.14
C GLY A 827 -9.79 -2.03 -21.38
N ALA A 828 -8.95 -2.04 -20.35
CA ALA A 828 -8.62 -0.88 -19.52
C ALA A 828 -7.31 -0.19 -19.94
N ARG A 829 -7.09 1.03 -19.44
CA ARG A 829 -5.79 1.71 -19.47
C ARG A 829 -5.04 1.40 -18.18
N TRP A 830 -3.73 1.17 -18.25
CA TRP A 830 -2.90 0.87 -17.09
C TRP A 830 -1.88 1.97 -16.81
N LEU A 831 -1.68 2.27 -15.53
CA LEU A 831 -0.70 3.23 -14.99
C LEU A 831 0.00 2.63 -13.76
N TRP A 832 1.02 3.33 -13.29
CA TRP A 832 1.69 3.01 -12.04
C TRP A 832 1.97 4.23 -11.17
N PHE A 833 2.20 3.99 -9.88
CA PHE A 833 2.56 5.02 -8.91
C PHE A 833 3.80 5.82 -9.36
N GLY A 834 3.80 7.13 -9.12
CA GLY A 834 4.89 8.04 -9.50
C GLY A 834 4.71 8.74 -10.85
N PRO A 835 5.82 9.18 -11.51
CA PRO A 835 5.77 10.15 -12.60
C PRO A 835 4.94 9.76 -13.84
N ALA A 836 4.70 8.47 -14.07
CA ALA A 836 3.87 8.01 -15.20
C ALA A 836 2.39 8.40 -15.08
N ALA A 837 1.92 8.77 -13.88
CA ALA A 837 0.57 9.33 -13.67
C ALA A 837 0.48 10.84 -13.98
N LEU A 838 1.60 11.51 -14.35
CA LEU A 838 1.65 12.95 -14.59
C LEU A 838 1.18 13.37 -16.00
N GLY A 839 -0.14 13.48 -16.14
CA GLY A 839 -0.80 14.24 -17.21
C GLY A 839 -1.98 14.99 -16.61
N LEU A 840 -2.01 16.33 -16.71
CA LEU A 840 -2.90 17.14 -15.85
C LEU A 840 -4.38 16.79 -16.01
N ASN A 841 -4.83 16.49 -17.24
CA ASN A 841 -6.24 16.23 -17.56
C ASN A 841 -6.47 14.96 -18.43
N THR A 842 -5.41 14.21 -18.77
CA THR A 842 -5.48 13.03 -19.68
C THR A 842 -6.53 11.99 -19.26
N TRP A 843 -6.76 11.88 -17.95
CA TRP A 843 -7.63 10.86 -17.33
C TRP A 843 -8.96 11.43 -16.82
N GLN A 844 -9.23 12.73 -17.01
CA GLN A 844 -10.43 13.38 -16.47
C GLN A 844 -11.74 12.85 -17.05
N GLY A 845 -11.72 12.27 -18.26
CA GLY A 845 -12.89 11.66 -18.88
C GLY A 845 -13.25 10.28 -18.33
N PHE A 846 -12.34 9.61 -17.62
CA PHE A 846 -12.54 8.24 -17.17
C PHE A 846 -13.60 8.15 -16.07
N GLY A 847 -14.47 7.13 -16.16
CA GLY A 847 -15.59 6.92 -15.24
C GLY A 847 -15.22 6.10 -14.01
N THR A 848 -14.26 5.18 -14.14
CA THR A 848 -13.85 4.24 -13.07
C THR A 848 -12.33 4.18 -12.93
N ALA A 849 -11.84 4.19 -11.68
CA ALA A 849 -10.45 3.87 -11.34
C ALA A 849 -10.39 2.62 -10.45
N ILE A 850 -9.40 1.74 -10.68
CA ILE A 850 -9.10 0.56 -9.87
C ILE A 850 -7.64 0.63 -9.43
N VAL A 851 -7.36 0.56 -8.14
CA VAL A 851 -5.99 0.57 -7.60
C VAL A 851 -5.69 -0.75 -6.92
N PHE A 852 -4.70 -1.49 -7.43
CA PHE A 852 -4.20 -2.73 -6.84
C PHE A 852 -2.94 -2.45 -6.01
N GLY A 853 -3.05 -2.69 -4.70
CA GLY A 853 -1.94 -2.53 -3.78
C GLY A 853 -1.62 -1.09 -3.43
N ARG A 854 -0.35 -0.84 -3.10
CA ARG A 854 0.20 0.47 -2.70
C ARG A 854 1.69 0.51 -2.99
N GLU A 855 2.24 1.70 -3.20
CA GLU A 855 3.69 1.90 -3.18
C GLU A 855 4.16 1.94 -1.72
N GLU A 856 5.11 1.10 -1.33
CA GLU A 856 5.62 1.05 0.05
C GLU A 856 7.15 0.97 0.01
N LEU A 857 7.81 1.98 0.59
CA LEU A 857 9.26 2.01 0.69
C LEU A 857 9.77 0.92 1.64
N PRO A 858 10.95 0.32 1.37
CA PRO A 858 11.67 -0.47 2.36
C PRO A 858 11.90 0.34 3.64
N VAL A 859 11.88 -0.32 4.80
CA VAL A 859 11.98 0.35 6.11
C VAL A 859 13.24 1.22 6.20
N ASP A 860 14.41 0.69 5.82
CA ASP A 860 15.65 1.46 5.80
C ASP A 860 15.63 2.67 4.86
N ALA A 861 14.87 2.62 3.76
CA ALA A 861 14.74 3.75 2.84
C ALA A 861 13.81 4.83 3.43
N LEU A 862 12.79 4.45 4.20
CA LEU A 862 11.95 5.38 4.95
C LEU A 862 12.72 5.99 6.14
N GLU A 863 13.51 5.19 6.86
CA GLU A 863 14.39 5.65 7.94
C GLU A 863 15.54 6.53 7.43
N ASP A 864 16.07 6.30 6.22
CA ASP A 864 17.04 7.20 5.58
C ASP A 864 16.42 8.59 5.30
N LEU A 865 15.13 8.67 4.94
CA LEU A 865 14.41 9.95 4.80
C LEU A 865 14.18 10.62 6.16
N LEU A 866 13.79 9.85 7.18
CA LEU A 866 13.63 10.34 8.56
C LEU A 866 14.94 10.90 9.12
N ARG A 867 16.05 10.18 8.94
CA ARG A 867 17.39 10.60 9.34
C ARG A 867 17.88 11.84 8.62
N ALA A 868 17.57 11.99 7.34
CA ALA A 868 17.82 13.24 6.63
C ALA A 868 17.04 14.41 7.25
N MET A 869 15.74 14.23 7.53
CA MET A 869 14.85 15.28 8.03
C MET A 869 15.12 15.69 9.48
N ARG A 870 15.49 14.74 10.36
CA ARG A 870 15.53 14.94 11.84
C ARG A 870 16.80 14.41 12.54
N GLY A 871 17.73 13.77 11.84
CA GLY A 871 18.90 13.11 12.46
C GLY A 871 19.96 14.03 13.09
N ASP A 872 19.70 15.34 13.11
CA ASP A 872 20.52 16.42 13.67
C ASP A 872 19.70 17.45 14.48
N THR A 873 18.54 17.05 15.03
CA THR A 873 17.76 17.85 15.99
C THR A 873 18.18 17.63 17.45
N GLY A 874 19.03 16.64 17.72
CA GLY A 874 19.42 16.23 19.07
C GLY A 874 18.42 15.28 19.76
N GLU A 875 17.27 15.03 19.14
CA GLU A 875 16.27 14.06 19.63
C GLU A 875 16.58 12.65 19.10
N GLU A 876 16.36 11.64 19.93
CA GLU A 876 16.50 10.23 19.53
C GLU A 876 15.33 9.81 18.63
N LEU A 877 15.61 9.25 17.45
CA LEU A 877 14.58 8.87 16.49
C LEU A 877 14.00 7.50 16.85
N GLN A 878 12.67 7.35 16.75
CA GLN A 878 12.02 6.07 17.03
C GLN A 878 12.08 5.13 15.82
N LEU A 879 13.14 4.32 15.76
CA LEU A 879 13.42 3.41 14.65
C LEU A 879 12.76 2.05 14.84
N VAL A 880 12.60 1.33 13.73
CA VAL A 880 12.07 -0.03 13.73
C VAL A 880 13.21 -1.00 14.13
N PRO A 881 13.05 -1.79 15.22
CA PRO A 881 14.06 -2.75 15.63
C PRO A 881 14.18 -3.90 14.62
N GLU A 882 15.38 -4.48 14.55
CA GLU A 882 15.66 -5.68 13.78
C GLU A 882 15.23 -6.95 14.55
N ASP A 883 14.67 -7.93 13.82
CA ASP A 883 14.46 -9.27 14.38
C ASP A 883 15.77 -10.05 14.49
N ALA A 884 15.75 -11.22 15.16
CA ALA A 884 16.92 -12.08 15.33
C ALA A 884 17.55 -12.63 14.01
N LYS A 885 17.02 -12.23 12.86
CA LYS A 885 17.52 -12.52 11.51
C LYS A 885 17.85 -11.24 10.73
N GLY A 886 17.98 -10.09 11.41
CA GLY A 886 18.31 -8.79 10.81
C GLY A 886 17.17 -8.12 10.02
N ASN A 887 15.92 -8.58 10.13
CA ASN A 887 14.82 -8.00 9.36
C ASN A 887 14.07 -6.94 10.19
N LYS A 888 13.99 -5.72 9.67
CA LYS A 888 13.07 -4.70 10.20
C LYS A 888 11.65 -4.93 9.72
N ARG A 889 10.68 -4.86 10.63
CA ARG A 889 9.24 -4.98 10.32
C ARG A 889 8.47 -3.89 11.05
N LEU A 890 7.86 -2.98 10.30
CA LEU A 890 6.99 -1.94 10.84
C LEU A 890 5.91 -2.54 11.77
N PRO A 891 5.67 -1.96 12.96
CA PRO A 891 4.59 -2.38 13.84
C PRO A 891 3.22 -2.29 13.14
N ARG A 892 2.24 -3.04 13.65
CA ARG A 892 0.86 -3.00 13.15
C ARG A 892 -0.08 -2.40 14.16
N GLU A 893 -0.75 -1.35 13.72
CA GLU A 893 -1.70 -0.54 14.50
C GLU A 893 -3.04 -0.48 13.78
N ALA A 894 -4.09 -0.14 14.52
CA ALA A 894 -5.42 0.11 13.95
C ALA A 894 -5.48 1.56 13.45
N VAL A 895 -5.62 1.74 12.14
CA VAL A 895 -5.83 3.06 11.52
C VAL A 895 -7.26 3.12 11.02
N SER A 896 -8.00 4.16 11.41
CA SER A 896 -9.41 4.33 11.05
C SER A 896 -9.61 4.73 9.58
N TYR A 897 -10.69 4.23 8.99
CA TYR A 897 -11.26 4.71 7.74
C TYR A 897 -12.16 5.92 8.02
N LEU A 898 -12.17 6.86 7.10
CA LEU A 898 -13.21 7.88 7.04
C LEU A 898 -14.41 7.28 6.30
N MET A 899 -15.47 6.88 7.02
CA MET A 899 -16.65 6.26 6.41
C MET A 899 -17.69 7.31 6.01
N ALA A 900 -18.18 7.22 4.77
CA ALA A 900 -19.10 8.22 4.21
C ALA A 900 -20.49 8.24 4.88
N ASP A 901 -20.87 7.18 5.60
CA ASP A 901 -22.10 7.07 6.40
C ASP A 901 -21.91 7.46 7.88
N GLY A 902 -20.70 7.90 8.25
CA GLY A 902 -20.32 8.21 9.62
C GLY A 902 -20.31 6.98 10.54
N SER A 903 -20.12 5.76 10.02
CA SER A 903 -19.79 4.58 10.81
C SER A 903 -18.31 4.60 11.25
N GLY A 904 -17.97 3.77 12.25
CA GLY A 904 -16.62 3.69 12.81
C GLY A 904 -15.94 2.38 12.42
N ALA A 905 -14.81 2.49 11.72
CA ALA A 905 -14.16 1.42 11.00
C ALA A 905 -12.65 1.64 10.99
N ALA A 906 -11.82 0.60 11.19
CA ALA A 906 -10.36 0.64 11.09
C ALA A 906 -9.75 -0.60 10.43
N ALA A 907 -8.52 -0.50 9.94
CA ALA A 907 -7.72 -1.62 9.48
C ALA A 907 -6.43 -1.76 10.29
N GLN A 908 -6.01 -3.00 10.55
CA GLN A 908 -4.67 -3.29 11.04
C GLN A 908 -3.67 -3.06 9.91
N VAL A 909 -2.89 -1.98 9.94
CA VAL A 909 -1.92 -1.62 8.89
C VAL A 909 -0.53 -1.41 9.49
N THR A 910 0.51 -1.47 8.65
CA THR A 910 1.88 -1.16 9.07
C THR A 910 2.05 0.35 9.25
N VAL A 911 2.49 0.78 10.43
CA VAL A 911 2.68 2.18 10.84
C VAL A 911 4.13 2.37 11.28
N HIS A 912 4.72 3.53 11.00
CA HIS A 912 6.05 3.89 11.52
C HIS A 912 5.90 4.50 12.92
N PRO A 913 6.70 4.09 13.94
CA PRO A 913 6.52 4.57 15.31
C PRO A 913 6.90 6.05 15.49
N ASP A 914 7.99 6.51 14.87
CA ASP A 914 8.34 7.94 14.84
C ASP A 914 7.28 8.79 14.12
N THR A 915 6.90 9.94 14.70
CA THR A 915 5.90 10.87 14.16
C THR A 915 6.28 11.45 12.79
N MET A 916 7.52 11.92 12.61
CA MET A 916 8.00 12.37 11.31
C MET A 916 8.12 11.17 10.35
N GLY A 917 8.58 10.02 10.84
CA GLY A 917 8.60 8.77 10.06
C GLY A 917 7.21 8.37 9.56
N ARG A 918 6.16 8.63 10.35
CA ARG A 918 4.76 8.41 9.98
C ARG A 918 4.25 9.45 8.97
N ALA A 919 4.57 10.73 9.13
CA ALA A 919 4.25 11.75 8.13
C ALA A 919 4.89 11.41 6.77
N LEU A 920 6.18 11.05 6.76
CA LEU A 920 6.89 10.57 5.57
C LEU A 920 6.27 9.29 4.99
N GLN A 921 5.80 8.36 5.83
CA GLN A 921 5.09 7.16 5.38
C GLN A 921 3.77 7.53 4.67
N ILE A 922 2.96 8.42 5.26
CA ILE A 922 1.68 8.87 4.69
C ILE A 922 1.91 9.52 3.32
N GLN A 923 2.89 10.43 3.21
CA GLN A 923 3.30 11.03 1.94
C GLN A 923 3.73 9.98 0.89
N THR A 924 4.50 8.99 1.30
CA THR A 924 5.13 8.02 0.38
C THR A 924 4.20 6.91 -0.08
N ARG A 925 3.11 6.60 0.65
CA ARG A 925 2.27 5.41 0.44
C ARG A 925 0.78 5.74 0.34
N GLU A 926 0.21 6.36 1.35
CA GLU A 926 -1.21 6.71 1.41
C GLU A 926 -1.56 7.81 0.38
N LEU A 927 -0.86 8.94 0.42
CA LEU A 927 -1.11 10.07 -0.48
C LEU A 927 -0.63 9.77 -1.91
N ALA A 928 0.43 8.99 -2.07
CA ALA A 928 0.83 8.44 -3.36
C ALA A 928 -0.28 7.60 -4.02
N THR A 929 -1.10 6.88 -3.23
CA THR A 929 -2.30 6.20 -3.74
C THR A 929 -3.38 7.21 -4.14
N ARG A 930 -3.66 8.20 -3.28
CA ARG A 930 -4.63 9.28 -3.50
C ARG A 930 -4.39 10.02 -4.84
N GLN A 931 -3.15 10.46 -5.07
CA GLN A 931 -2.72 11.15 -6.29
C GLN A 931 -2.96 10.39 -7.61
N THR A 932 -3.19 9.07 -7.59
CA THR A 932 -3.39 8.28 -8.82
C THR A 932 -4.83 8.28 -9.30
N PHE A 933 -5.81 8.09 -8.40
CA PHE A 933 -7.22 8.10 -8.77
C PHE A 933 -7.79 9.52 -8.87
N GLU A 934 -7.23 10.50 -8.18
CA GLU A 934 -7.67 11.90 -8.27
C GLU A 934 -7.37 12.58 -9.61
N ARG A 935 -6.60 11.90 -10.49
CA ARG A 935 -6.49 12.25 -11.92
C ARG A 935 -7.83 12.18 -12.66
N LEU A 936 -8.83 11.51 -12.10
CA LEU A 936 -10.22 11.54 -12.59
C LEU A 936 -10.97 12.83 -12.19
N ARG A 937 -10.36 13.74 -11.42
CA ARG A 937 -10.96 15.02 -10.97
C ARG A 937 -12.28 14.85 -10.22
N LEU A 938 -12.30 13.92 -9.25
CA LEU A 938 -13.52 13.42 -8.60
C LEU A 938 -14.41 14.53 -8.00
N ALA A 939 -13.82 15.53 -7.33
CA ALA A 939 -14.56 16.62 -6.70
C ALA A 939 -15.22 17.59 -7.69
N THR A 940 -14.72 17.68 -8.93
CA THR A 940 -15.25 18.56 -9.98
C THR A 940 -15.86 17.77 -11.14
N ALA A 941 -16.17 16.49 -10.91
CA ALA A 941 -16.80 15.64 -11.91
C ALA A 941 -18.30 15.97 -12.00
N GLU A 942 -18.78 16.35 -13.18
CA GLU A 942 -20.19 16.62 -13.45
C GLU A 942 -21.07 15.38 -13.20
N GLU A 943 -20.60 14.22 -13.68
CA GLU A 943 -21.23 12.93 -13.47
C GLU A 943 -20.52 12.13 -12.36
N ARG A 944 -21.28 11.34 -11.60
CA ARG A 944 -20.70 10.49 -10.55
C ARG A 944 -19.75 9.44 -11.13
N LYS A 945 -18.61 9.26 -10.46
CA LYS A 945 -17.54 8.33 -10.82
C LYS A 945 -17.44 7.16 -9.86
N ARG A 946 -16.48 6.26 -10.07
CA ARG A 946 -16.20 5.14 -9.17
C ARG A 946 -14.72 4.95 -8.92
N VAL A 947 -14.36 4.65 -7.68
CA VAL A 947 -13.00 4.32 -7.26
C VAL A 947 -13.05 2.98 -6.53
N VAL A 948 -12.26 2.01 -6.99
CA VAL A 948 -12.11 0.69 -6.39
C VAL A 948 -10.70 0.55 -5.83
N LEU A 949 -10.56 0.63 -4.51
CA LEU A 949 -9.28 0.48 -3.82
C LEU A 949 -9.11 -0.97 -3.36
N ALA A 950 -8.42 -1.77 -4.17
CA ALA A 950 -7.97 -3.11 -3.80
C ALA A 950 -6.72 -3.05 -2.90
N CYS A 951 -6.80 -2.29 -1.81
CA CYS A 951 -5.85 -2.26 -0.71
C CYS A 951 -6.54 -1.82 0.58
N ASN A 952 -6.26 -2.49 1.71
CA ASN A 952 -6.87 -2.18 3.00
C ASN A 952 -6.18 -1.09 3.82
N VAL A 953 -5.33 -0.26 3.21
CA VAL A 953 -4.76 0.91 3.88
C VAL A 953 -5.70 2.11 3.74
N PRO A 954 -6.24 2.67 4.85
CA PRO A 954 -7.09 3.87 4.78
C PRO A 954 -6.36 5.04 4.13
N ILE A 955 -7.09 5.83 3.32
CA ILE A 955 -6.56 7.00 2.65
C ILE A 955 -7.03 8.27 3.38
N PRO A 956 -6.13 9.13 3.90
CA PRO A 956 -6.52 10.36 4.60
C PRO A 956 -7.40 11.27 3.74
N GLY A 957 -8.47 11.80 4.35
CA GLY A 957 -9.42 12.72 3.72
C GLY A 957 -10.36 12.08 2.68
N LEU A 958 -10.31 10.77 2.43
CA LEU A 958 -11.17 10.09 1.46
C LEU A 958 -12.35 9.37 2.15
N PRO A 959 -13.61 9.81 1.96
CA PRO A 959 -14.77 9.08 2.45
C PRO A 959 -14.98 7.77 1.69
N VAL A 960 -15.11 6.66 2.41
CA VAL A 960 -15.41 5.33 1.86
C VAL A 960 -16.92 5.09 1.90
N ASP A 961 -17.57 4.92 0.74
CA ASP A 961 -19.00 4.57 0.63
C ASP A 961 -19.26 3.09 0.97
N LYS A 962 -18.35 2.20 0.57
CA LYS A 962 -18.48 0.76 0.72
C LYS A 962 -17.15 0.13 1.11
N LEU A 963 -17.12 -0.49 2.28
CA LEU A 963 -15.99 -1.27 2.75
C LEU A 963 -16.35 -2.76 2.70
N VAL A 964 -15.63 -3.53 1.89
CA VAL A 964 -15.97 -4.91 1.53
C VAL A 964 -14.75 -5.82 1.62
N THR A 965 -14.94 -7.13 1.63
CA THR A 965 -13.84 -8.08 1.40
C THR A 965 -13.52 -8.23 -0.08
N TRP A 966 -12.34 -8.76 -0.43
CA TRP A 966 -11.99 -9.13 -1.80
C TRP A 966 -13.00 -10.09 -2.43
N ASP A 967 -13.47 -11.08 -1.67
CA ASP A 967 -14.39 -12.11 -2.15
C ASP A 967 -15.80 -11.52 -2.43
N GLU A 968 -16.20 -10.45 -1.72
CA GLU A 968 -17.43 -9.68 -2.00
C GLU A 968 -17.26 -8.68 -3.16
N LEU A 969 -16.05 -8.13 -3.35
CA LEU A 969 -15.74 -7.24 -4.46
C LEU A 969 -15.65 -8.00 -5.79
N GLY A 970 -15.07 -9.20 -5.78
CA GLY A 970 -14.85 -10.04 -6.95
C GLY A 970 -16.16 -10.37 -7.69
N PRO A 971 -16.12 -10.52 -9.03
CA PRO A 971 -17.29 -10.99 -9.77
C PRO A 971 -17.61 -12.44 -9.41
N SER A 972 -18.90 -12.77 -9.32
CA SER A 972 -19.33 -14.17 -9.31
C SER A 972 -18.87 -14.89 -10.58
N ARG A 973 -18.81 -16.23 -10.55
CA ARG A 973 -18.34 -17.02 -11.69
C ARG A 973 -19.14 -16.76 -12.98
N PHE A 974 -20.42 -16.42 -12.87
CA PHE A 974 -21.24 -16.06 -14.03
C PHE A 974 -21.00 -14.63 -14.53
N GLU A 975 -20.75 -13.67 -13.63
CA GLU A 975 -20.32 -12.32 -14.02
C GLU A 975 -18.95 -12.36 -14.72
N ALA A 976 -17.99 -13.13 -14.19
CA ALA A 976 -16.69 -13.34 -14.82
C ALA A 976 -16.81 -13.93 -16.24
N ALA A 977 -17.70 -14.91 -16.45
CA ALA A 977 -17.95 -15.49 -17.77
C ALA A 977 -18.62 -14.50 -18.75
N GLN A 978 -19.55 -13.67 -18.28
CA GLN A 978 -20.16 -12.60 -19.08
C GLN A 978 -19.13 -11.53 -19.45
N ALA A 979 -18.26 -11.17 -18.50
CA ALA A 979 -17.17 -10.23 -18.70
C ALA A 979 -16.09 -10.77 -19.64
N GLU A 980 -15.75 -12.08 -19.58
CA GLU A 980 -14.85 -12.72 -20.54
C GLU A 980 -15.47 -12.75 -21.96
N ALA A 981 -16.76 -13.11 -22.08
CA ALA A 981 -17.47 -13.09 -23.36
C ALA A 981 -17.54 -11.68 -23.98
N ALA A 982 -17.68 -10.63 -23.16
CA ALA A 982 -17.61 -9.24 -23.59
C ALA A 982 -16.27 -8.88 -24.26
N GLN A 983 -15.15 -9.50 -23.86
CA GLN A 983 -13.84 -9.34 -24.52
C GLN A 983 -13.72 -10.13 -25.84
N ARG A 984 -14.68 -11.02 -26.14
CA ARG A 984 -14.60 -12.03 -27.23
C ARG A 984 -15.70 -11.89 -28.29
N GLY A 985 -16.48 -10.81 -28.28
CA GLY A 985 -17.56 -10.53 -29.23
C GLY A 985 -18.93 -10.26 -28.58
N GLY A 986 -19.06 -10.51 -27.27
CA GLY A 986 -20.26 -10.15 -26.50
C GLY A 986 -21.40 -11.16 -26.51
N VAL A 987 -21.17 -12.39 -26.99
CA VAL A 987 -22.16 -13.49 -26.94
C VAL A 987 -21.66 -14.62 -26.03
N LEU A 988 -22.49 -15.06 -25.10
CA LEU A 988 -22.22 -16.14 -24.15
C LEU A 988 -23.30 -17.23 -24.29
N ARG A 989 -22.97 -18.36 -24.92
CA ARG A 989 -23.87 -19.52 -25.03
C ARG A 989 -23.96 -20.26 -23.70
N LEU A 990 -25.19 -20.50 -23.24
CA LEU A 990 -25.51 -20.98 -21.89
C LEU A 990 -25.52 -22.53 -21.77
N SER A 991 -25.04 -23.24 -22.79
CA SER A 991 -24.81 -24.69 -22.72
C SER A 991 -23.40 -24.98 -22.17
N ALA A 992 -23.16 -26.18 -21.63
CA ALA A 992 -21.85 -26.54 -21.08
C ALA A 992 -20.71 -26.42 -22.12
N ALA A 993 -20.99 -26.75 -23.39
CA ALA A 993 -20.04 -26.57 -24.49
C ALA A 993 -19.89 -25.09 -24.88
N GLY A 994 -20.99 -24.31 -24.83
CA GLY A 994 -21.00 -22.88 -25.09
C GLY A 994 -20.16 -22.09 -24.10
N LEU A 995 -20.42 -22.27 -22.79
CA LEU A 995 -19.68 -21.61 -21.71
C LEU A 995 -18.17 -21.88 -21.80
N ALA A 996 -17.77 -23.11 -22.14
CA ALA A 996 -16.36 -23.48 -22.28
C ALA A 996 -15.70 -22.97 -23.58
N GLN A 997 -16.48 -22.56 -24.59
CA GLN A 997 -15.96 -21.97 -25.83
C GLN A 997 -15.93 -20.44 -25.75
N ASP A 998 -16.97 -19.83 -25.18
CA ASP A 998 -17.16 -18.38 -25.13
C ASP A 998 -16.48 -17.74 -23.90
N ALA A 999 -16.29 -18.50 -22.82
CA ALA A 999 -15.58 -18.08 -21.60
C ALA A 999 -14.59 -19.16 -21.08
N PRO A 1000 -13.56 -19.54 -21.87
CA PRO A 1000 -12.65 -20.64 -21.54
C PRO A 1000 -11.72 -20.35 -20.35
N LYS A 1001 -11.44 -19.10 -19.96
CA LYS A 1001 -10.63 -18.83 -18.75
C LYS A 1001 -11.46 -19.03 -17.47
N THR A 1002 -12.75 -18.73 -17.52
CA THR A 1002 -13.72 -19.02 -16.45
C THR A 1002 -14.17 -20.49 -16.43
N PHE A 1003 -14.27 -21.12 -17.60
CA PHE A 1003 -14.67 -22.52 -17.79
C PHE A 1003 -13.69 -23.28 -18.70
N PRO A 1004 -12.51 -23.70 -18.20
CA PRO A 1004 -11.47 -24.34 -19.03
C PRO A 1004 -11.85 -25.64 -19.73
N THR A 1005 -12.95 -26.29 -19.30
CA THR A 1005 -13.47 -27.50 -19.94
C THR A 1005 -14.99 -27.53 -19.91
N GLN A 1006 -15.59 -28.19 -20.90
CA GLN A 1006 -17.03 -28.48 -20.92
C GLN A 1006 -17.49 -29.24 -19.67
N LYS A 1007 -16.64 -30.11 -19.08
CA LYS A 1007 -16.94 -30.83 -17.85
C LYS A 1007 -17.02 -29.90 -16.63
N ALA A 1008 -16.15 -28.89 -16.55
CA ALA A 1008 -16.21 -27.88 -15.50
C ALA A 1008 -17.47 -27.00 -15.61
N ALA A 1009 -17.84 -26.61 -16.84
CA ALA A 1009 -19.09 -25.89 -17.09
C ALA A 1009 -20.33 -26.72 -16.74
N ALA A 1010 -20.37 -28.00 -17.12
CA ALA A 1010 -21.48 -28.92 -16.78
C ALA A 1010 -21.67 -29.04 -15.26
N ARG A 1011 -20.59 -29.30 -14.50
CA ARG A 1011 -20.63 -29.40 -13.03
C ARG A 1011 -21.11 -28.11 -12.36
N TRP A 1012 -20.78 -26.94 -12.92
CA TRP A 1012 -21.31 -25.67 -12.42
C TRP A 1012 -22.79 -25.47 -12.77
N LEU A 1013 -23.23 -25.84 -13.99
CA LEU A 1013 -24.65 -25.83 -14.39
C LEU A 1013 -25.53 -26.82 -13.59
N GLU A 1014 -24.94 -27.83 -12.95
CA GLU A 1014 -25.63 -28.74 -12.04
C GLU A 1014 -25.88 -28.12 -10.65
N SER A 1015 -25.10 -27.11 -10.25
CA SER A 1015 -25.25 -26.42 -8.97
C SER A 1015 -26.51 -25.55 -8.89
N SER A 1016 -26.96 -25.23 -7.68
CA SER A 1016 -28.06 -24.29 -7.43
C SER A 1016 -27.75 -22.89 -7.96
N GLU A 1017 -26.49 -22.44 -7.82
CA GLU A 1017 -25.98 -21.17 -8.35
C GLU A 1017 -26.11 -21.13 -9.88
N GLY A 1018 -25.51 -22.09 -10.60
CA GLY A 1018 -25.52 -22.13 -12.06
C GLY A 1018 -26.92 -22.26 -12.65
N LYS A 1019 -27.77 -23.09 -12.05
CA LYS A 1019 -29.20 -23.19 -12.43
C LYS A 1019 -29.93 -21.86 -12.29
N LYS A 1020 -29.69 -21.12 -11.20
CA LYS A 1020 -30.32 -19.81 -10.97
C LYS A 1020 -29.78 -18.76 -11.94
N ALA A 1021 -28.47 -18.66 -12.08
CA ALA A 1021 -27.79 -17.67 -12.92
C ALA A 1021 -28.20 -17.77 -14.40
N VAL A 1022 -28.33 -18.99 -14.93
CA VAL A 1022 -28.72 -19.22 -16.33
C VAL A 1022 -30.22 -19.05 -16.60
N ASN A 1023 -31.08 -19.49 -15.67
CA ASN A 1023 -32.54 -19.39 -15.86
C ASN A 1023 -33.11 -18.00 -15.51
N THR A 1024 -32.44 -17.27 -14.62
CA THR A 1024 -32.84 -15.91 -14.21
C THR A 1024 -31.57 -15.04 -14.10
N PRO A 1025 -30.96 -14.66 -15.25
CA PRO A 1025 -29.82 -13.76 -15.28
C PRO A 1025 -30.16 -12.45 -14.57
N ALA A 1026 -29.30 -12.03 -13.65
CA ALA A 1026 -29.37 -10.71 -13.05
C ALA A 1026 -29.05 -9.62 -14.10
N PRO A 1027 -29.44 -8.35 -13.85
CA PRO A 1027 -28.93 -7.23 -14.62
C PRO A 1027 -27.39 -7.23 -14.60
N LEU A 1028 -26.75 -6.91 -15.73
CA LEU A 1028 -25.28 -6.89 -15.83
C LEU A 1028 -24.61 -5.76 -15.03
N ILE A 1029 -25.39 -4.76 -14.62
CA ILE A 1029 -24.90 -3.56 -13.96
C ILE A 1029 -24.85 -3.81 -12.43
N ARG A 1030 -23.65 -4.12 -11.93
CA ARG A 1030 -23.36 -4.36 -10.48
C ARG A 1030 -23.59 -3.13 -9.61
N TYR A 1031 -23.44 -1.94 -10.18
CA TYR A 1031 -23.55 -0.63 -9.55
C TYR A 1031 -23.96 0.39 -10.61
N ASN A 1032 -24.73 1.42 -10.23
CA ASN A 1032 -25.18 2.45 -11.17
C ASN A 1032 -24.61 3.82 -10.77
N ILE A 1033 -23.64 4.31 -11.54
CA ILE A 1033 -23.02 5.63 -11.36
C ILE A 1033 -23.50 6.67 -12.38
N SER A 1034 -24.11 6.26 -13.51
CA SER A 1034 -24.67 7.19 -14.50
C SER A 1034 -26.16 7.52 -14.29
N GLY A 1035 -26.84 6.84 -13.37
CA GLY A 1035 -28.28 6.96 -13.18
C GLY A 1035 -29.13 6.29 -14.27
N ALA A 1036 -28.50 5.71 -15.30
CA ALA A 1036 -29.20 5.02 -16.38
C ALA A 1036 -29.94 3.77 -15.89
N GLY A 1037 -31.09 3.46 -16.49
CA GLY A 1037 -31.82 2.22 -16.18
C GLY A 1037 -30.96 0.98 -16.45
N GLY A 1038 -31.03 -0.02 -15.56
CA GLY A 1038 -30.22 -1.23 -15.66
C GLY A 1038 -30.35 -1.93 -17.01
N ILE A 1039 -29.25 -1.99 -17.78
CA ILE A 1039 -29.23 -2.69 -19.06
C ILE A 1039 -29.20 -4.20 -18.78
N ASN A 1040 -30.31 -4.85 -19.11
CA ASN A 1040 -30.40 -6.31 -19.04
C ASN A 1040 -29.69 -6.95 -20.24
N PRO A 1041 -28.96 -8.07 -20.05
CA PRO A 1041 -28.44 -8.84 -21.17
C PRO A 1041 -29.60 -9.36 -22.01
N LYS A 1042 -29.48 -9.29 -23.34
CA LYS A 1042 -30.50 -9.81 -24.24
C LYS A 1042 -30.44 -11.34 -24.21
N GLN A 1043 -31.46 -11.99 -23.64
CA GLN A 1043 -31.64 -13.43 -23.77
C GLN A 1043 -32.04 -13.75 -25.22
N VAL A 1044 -31.29 -14.64 -25.85
CA VAL A 1044 -31.54 -15.09 -27.22
C VAL A 1044 -31.54 -16.61 -27.31
N SER A 1045 -32.28 -17.16 -28.27
CA SER A 1045 -32.24 -18.57 -28.65
C SER A 1045 -31.79 -18.67 -30.11
N LEU A 1046 -30.66 -19.32 -30.34
CA LEU A 1046 -29.97 -19.31 -31.63
C LEU A 1046 -29.67 -20.73 -32.15
N ARG A 1047 -29.54 -20.86 -33.48
CA ARG A 1047 -29.14 -22.10 -34.16
C ARG A 1047 -28.23 -21.77 -35.33
N LEU A 1048 -27.06 -22.41 -35.37
CA LEU A 1048 -26.08 -22.23 -36.44
C LEU A 1048 -26.56 -22.87 -37.75
N GLN A 1049 -26.20 -22.27 -38.89
CA GLN A 1049 -26.45 -22.85 -40.20
C GLN A 1049 -25.75 -24.21 -40.33
N GLY A 1050 -26.49 -25.25 -40.74
CA GLY A 1050 -26.00 -26.64 -40.79
C GLY A 1050 -26.14 -27.46 -39.51
N GLN A 1051 -26.48 -26.85 -38.36
CA GLN A 1051 -26.62 -27.56 -37.08
C GLN A 1051 -27.91 -28.41 -37.03
N ARG A 1052 -27.78 -29.74 -37.00
CA ARG A 1052 -28.92 -30.68 -36.91
C ARG A 1052 -29.31 -30.96 -35.45
N GLY A 1053 -30.56 -30.68 -35.08
CA GLY A 1053 -31.13 -31.00 -33.77
C GLY A 1053 -32.40 -30.21 -33.42
N PRO A 1054 -33.27 -30.69 -32.51
CA PRO A 1054 -34.58 -30.09 -32.28
C PRO A 1054 -34.56 -28.81 -31.41
N LYS A 1055 -33.61 -28.68 -30.47
CA LYS A 1055 -33.59 -27.56 -29.51
C LYS A 1055 -32.62 -26.44 -29.96
N PRO A 1056 -33.03 -25.16 -29.95
CA PRO A 1056 -32.10 -24.04 -30.14
C PRO A 1056 -31.18 -23.88 -28.93
N THR A 1057 -30.01 -23.27 -29.12
CA THR A 1057 -29.04 -23.00 -28.05
C THR A 1057 -29.42 -21.69 -27.34
N PRO A 1058 -29.64 -21.68 -26.02
CA PRO A 1058 -29.83 -20.44 -25.27
C PRO A 1058 -28.50 -19.69 -25.15
N ALA A 1059 -28.52 -18.37 -25.30
CA ALA A 1059 -27.35 -17.50 -25.12
C ALA A 1059 -27.75 -16.14 -24.54
N LEU A 1060 -26.76 -15.41 -24.02
CA LEU A 1060 -26.86 -14.00 -23.68
C LEU A 1060 -26.06 -13.17 -24.67
N VAL A 1061 -26.60 -12.03 -25.09
CA VAL A 1061 -25.80 -10.94 -25.66
C VAL A 1061 -25.61 -9.89 -24.58
N VAL A 1062 -24.35 -9.65 -24.22
CA VAL A 1062 -23.95 -8.87 -23.02
C VAL A 1062 -23.46 -7.46 -23.33
N LEU A 1063 -23.23 -7.13 -24.61
CA LEU A 1063 -22.91 -5.76 -25.04
C LEU A 1063 -24.13 -5.09 -25.69
N PRO A 1064 -24.24 -3.75 -25.64
CA PRO A 1064 -25.30 -3.02 -26.33
C PRO A 1064 -25.07 -3.02 -27.85
N GLY A 1065 -26.11 -3.34 -28.63
CA GLY A 1065 -26.08 -3.34 -30.09
C GLY A 1065 -27.15 -4.24 -30.72
N ASP A 1066 -26.98 -4.53 -32.02
CA ASP A 1066 -27.74 -5.57 -32.72
C ASP A 1066 -27.23 -6.95 -32.28
N ALA A 1067 -28.08 -7.65 -31.50
CA ALA A 1067 -27.77 -8.94 -30.93
C ALA A 1067 -27.68 -10.07 -31.97
N ARG A 1068 -28.34 -9.92 -33.13
CA ARG A 1068 -28.24 -10.89 -34.23
C ARG A 1068 -26.92 -10.71 -34.95
N ALA A 1069 -26.58 -9.48 -35.35
CA ALA A 1069 -25.33 -9.18 -36.04
C ALA A 1069 -24.10 -9.58 -35.20
N MET A 1070 -24.13 -9.31 -33.89
CA MET A 1070 -23.07 -9.76 -32.97
C MET A 1070 -22.93 -11.29 -32.92
N ALA A 1071 -24.05 -12.02 -32.86
CA ALA A 1071 -24.01 -13.48 -32.85
C ALA A 1071 -23.51 -14.05 -34.20
N GLU A 1072 -24.00 -13.52 -35.33
CA GLU A 1072 -23.53 -13.93 -36.66
C GLU A 1072 -22.03 -13.64 -36.86
N ALA A 1073 -21.51 -12.54 -36.30
CA ALA A 1073 -20.08 -12.21 -36.32
C ALA A 1073 -19.22 -13.09 -35.40
N GLN A 1074 -19.67 -13.42 -34.18
CA GLN A 1074 -18.87 -14.19 -33.22
C GLN A 1074 -18.89 -15.70 -33.48
N ILE A 1075 -20.06 -16.27 -33.82
CA ILE A 1075 -20.25 -17.73 -33.91
C ILE A 1075 -20.62 -18.22 -35.33
N GLY A 1076 -20.78 -17.32 -36.30
CA GLY A 1076 -21.10 -17.65 -37.69
C GLY A 1076 -22.60 -17.60 -38.02
N PRO A 1077 -22.97 -17.78 -39.30
CA PRO A 1077 -24.32 -17.50 -39.80
C PRO A 1077 -25.40 -18.35 -39.11
N LEU A 1078 -26.54 -17.70 -38.84
CA LEU A 1078 -27.63 -18.28 -38.05
C LEU A 1078 -28.82 -18.71 -38.93
N ALA A 1079 -29.20 -19.98 -38.79
CA ALA A 1079 -30.46 -20.50 -39.35
C ALA A 1079 -31.68 -20.17 -38.47
N MET A 1080 -31.47 -19.78 -37.21
CA MET A 1080 -32.51 -19.33 -36.29
C MET A 1080 -31.93 -18.32 -35.29
N PHE A 1081 -32.66 -17.24 -35.05
CA PHE A 1081 -32.37 -16.27 -34.00
C PHE A 1081 -33.69 -15.70 -33.46
N ASN A 1082 -33.99 -15.97 -32.20
CA ASN A 1082 -35.16 -15.43 -31.50
C ASN A 1082 -34.68 -14.67 -30.26
N GLU A 1083 -34.90 -13.35 -30.21
CA GLU A 1083 -34.72 -12.56 -28.98
C GLU A 1083 -35.92 -12.81 -28.04
N ARG A 1084 -35.65 -13.00 -26.75
CA ARG A 1084 -36.68 -13.34 -25.75
C ARG A 1084 -37.28 -12.05 -25.19
N THR A 1085 -38.22 -11.48 -25.93
CA THR A 1085 -39.00 -10.31 -25.47
C THR A 1085 -39.84 -10.67 -24.27
N TYR A 1086 -39.42 -10.25 -23.07
CA TYR A 1086 -40.35 -10.12 -21.96
C TYR A 1086 -41.33 -9.00 -22.33
N LEU A 1087 -42.61 -9.34 -22.51
CA LEU A 1087 -43.67 -8.38 -22.70
C LEU A 1087 -43.62 -7.37 -21.55
N ARG A 1088 -43.28 -6.11 -21.87
CA ARG A 1088 -43.72 -4.98 -21.05
C ARG A 1088 -45.23 -5.11 -20.95
N ARG A 1089 -45.76 -5.10 -19.73
CA ARG A 1089 -47.21 -5.18 -19.49
C ARG A 1089 -47.84 -3.84 -19.88
N GLU A 1090 -48.03 -3.62 -21.17
CA GLU A 1090 -48.91 -2.56 -21.65
C GLU A 1090 -50.33 -2.89 -21.20
N VAL A 1091 -50.96 -1.95 -20.50
CA VAL A 1091 -52.39 -2.03 -20.18
C VAL A 1091 -53.13 -1.62 -21.44
N SER A 1092 -53.63 -2.61 -22.17
CA SER A 1092 -54.39 -2.41 -23.41
C SER A 1092 -55.67 -1.63 -23.15
N LYS A 1093 -55.88 -0.57 -23.93
CA LYS A 1093 -57.14 0.19 -23.96
C LYS A 1093 -58.23 -0.64 -24.66
N GLU A 1094 -59.01 -1.43 -23.93
CA GLU A 1094 -60.29 -1.97 -24.43
C GLU A 1094 -61.09 -2.58 -23.26
N ASP A 1095 -61.75 -1.71 -22.48
CA ASP A 1095 -62.84 -2.10 -21.56
C ASP A 1095 -63.64 -0.86 -21.12
N VAL A 1096 -64.18 -0.09 -22.08
CA VAL A 1096 -65.17 0.97 -21.82
C VAL A 1096 -66.24 1.00 -22.91
N THR A 1097 -67.41 0.47 -22.60
CA THR A 1097 -68.68 0.88 -23.23
C THR A 1097 -69.69 1.16 -22.11
N GLY A 1098 -70.37 2.32 -22.14
CA GLY A 1098 -71.36 2.65 -21.09
C GLY A 1098 -71.57 4.13 -20.75
N THR A 1099 -72.02 4.92 -21.73
CA THR A 1099 -72.96 6.08 -21.60
C THR A 1099 -72.86 7.09 -20.43
N VAL A 1100 -72.68 8.38 -20.81
CA VAL A 1100 -72.89 9.60 -19.99
C VAL A 1100 -74.39 9.94 -19.90
N PRO A 1101 -74.88 10.73 -18.91
CA PRO A 1101 -75.24 12.12 -19.26
C PRO A 1101 -75.17 13.22 -18.16
N LYS A 1102 -74.88 14.44 -18.64
CA LYS A 1102 -75.35 15.80 -18.22
C LYS A 1102 -74.73 16.58 -17.04
N MET A 1103 -74.39 17.83 -17.36
CA MET A 1103 -74.00 18.97 -16.49
C MET A 1103 -75.22 19.79 -16.03
N LEU A 1104 -75.04 20.58 -14.96
CA LEU A 1104 -75.78 21.83 -14.66
C LEU A 1104 -74.86 22.80 -13.89
N GLU A 1105 -75.25 24.08 -13.78
CA GLU A 1105 -74.33 25.23 -13.70
C GLU A 1105 -74.06 25.82 -12.27
N ASN A 1106 -72.99 26.63 -12.18
CA ASN A 1106 -72.41 27.32 -11.01
C ASN A 1106 -73.31 28.45 -10.42
N PRO A 1107 -73.19 28.83 -9.11
CA PRO A 1107 -72.20 29.86 -8.71
C PRO A 1107 -71.65 29.85 -7.25
N SER A 1108 -70.34 30.17 -7.12
CA SER A 1108 -69.70 30.99 -6.05
C SER A 1108 -69.69 30.54 -4.56
N PRO A 1109 -68.69 30.96 -3.75
CA PRO A 1109 -67.27 30.67 -3.94
C PRO A 1109 -66.57 30.27 -2.62
N GLU A 1110 -66.43 28.98 -2.31
CA GLU A 1110 -65.52 28.50 -1.25
C GLU A 1110 -64.57 27.41 -1.77
N PRO A 1111 -63.30 27.35 -1.30
CA PRO A 1111 -62.24 26.71 -2.07
C PRO A 1111 -61.91 25.29 -1.59
N GLU A 1112 -62.34 24.28 -2.35
CA GLU A 1112 -61.72 22.95 -2.27
C GLU A 1112 -60.41 22.86 -3.08
N ARG A 1113 -59.54 21.94 -2.64
CA ARG A 1113 -58.12 21.91 -3.02
C ARG A 1113 -57.90 21.20 -4.36
N ALA A 1114 -57.51 21.94 -5.38
CA ALA A 1114 -56.64 21.43 -6.43
C ALA A 1114 -55.16 21.76 -6.13
N GLU A 1115 -54.25 20.96 -6.67
CA GLU A 1115 -52.81 21.16 -6.57
C GLU A 1115 -52.39 22.50 -7.19
N ILE A 1116 -51.47 23.23 -6.54
CA ILE A 1116 -50.83 24.41 -7.13
C ILE A 1116 -49.32 24.31 -6.95
N ALA A 1117 -48.60 24.55 -8.05
CA ALA A 1117 -47.14 24.51 -8.13
C ALA A 1117 -46.46 25.72 -7.44
N GLY A 1118 -45.23 25.53 -6.97
CA GLY A 1118 -44.40 26.58 -6.36
C GLY A 1118 -44.77 26.90 -4.90
N PRO A 1119 -43.86 27.52 -4.13
CA PRO A 1119 -43.45 28.89 -4.45
C PRO A 1119 -42.00 29.29 -4.10
N LYS A 1120 -41.44 30.25 -4.85
CA LYS A 1120 -40.49 31.23 -4.28
C LYS A 1120 -41.26 32.47 -3.80
N ARG A 1121 -41.75 32.41 -2.56
CA ARG A 1121 -42.11 33.56 -1.71
C ARG A 1121 -41.76 33.16 -0.26
N GLU A 1122 -40.44 33.14 -0.04
CA GLU A 1122 -39.74 32.42 1.04
C GLU A 1122 -39.98 33.00 2.44
N ALA A 1123 -39.89 34.32 2.56
CA ALA A 1123 -39.50 34.99 3.81
C ALA A 1123 -40.42 34.77 5.02
N VAL A 1124 -41.73 34.56 4.83
CA VAL A 1124 -42.72 34.72 5.92
C VAL A 1124 -42.99 33.44 6.72
N ARG A 1125 -42.68 32.24 6.19
CA ARG A 1125 -42.71 30.99 7.00
C ARG A 1125 -41.36 30.59 7.56
N GLN A 1126 -40.31 31.33 7.18
CA GLN A 1126 -38.95 31.21 7.69
C GLN A 1126 -38.92 31.48 9.21
N GLU A 1127 -39.72 32.42 9.72
CA GLU A 1127 -39.78 32.73 11.16
C GLU A 1127 -40.57 31.70 12.00
N VAL A 1128 -41.65 31.10 11.49
CA VAL A 1128 -42.61 30.34 12.33
C VAL A 1128 -42.34 28.82 12.41
N ARG A 1129 -41.61 28.21 11.45
CA ARG A 1129 -41.36 26.75 11.48
C ARG A 1129 -39.98 26.36 12.01
N ILE A 1130 -39.03 27.28 12.17
CA ILE A 1130 -37.72 27.00 12.77
C ILE A 1130 -37.86 26.51 14.23
N ALA A 1131 -38.85 27.01 14.97
CA ALA A 1131 -39.24 26.50 16.30
C ALA A 1131 -39.92 25.10 16.31
N ARG A 1132 -40.27 24.53 15.15
CA ARG A 1132 -41.06 23.28 15.00
C ARG A 1132 -40.37 22.21 14.13
N ARG A 1133 -39.05 22.30 13.89
CA ARG A 1133 -38.32 21.50 12.86
C ARG A 1133 -37.05 20.76 13.31
N SER A 1134 -36.81 20.50 14.60
CA SER A 1134 -35.68 19.65 15.00
C SER A 1134 -35.86 18.20 14.54
N ALA A 1135 -34.77 17.51 14.21
CA ALA A 1135 -34.81 16.14 13.69
C ALA A 1135 -35.24 15.11 14.76
N ALA A 1136 -34.82 15.29 16.02
CA ALA A 1136 -35.18 14.41 17.13
C ALA A 1136 -36.70 14.30 17.35
N ALA A 1137 -37.42 15.43 17.24
CA ALA A 1137 -38.88 15.47 17.40
C ALA A 1137 -39.65 14.74 16.28
N GLN A 1138 -39.01 14.51 15.12
CA GLN A 1138 -39.59 13.79 13.99
C GLN A 1138 -39.33 12.28 14.13
N VAL A 1139 -38.10 11.89 14.49
CA VAL A 1139 -37.71 10.49 14.69
C VAL A 1139 -38.50 9.82 15.82
N ALA A 1140 -38.71 10.52 16.95
CA ALA A 1140 -39.50 10.00 18.07
C ALA A 1140 -40.96 9.65 17.69
N ARG A 1141 -41.58 10.41 16.76
CA ARG A 1141 -42.95 10.13 16.30
C ARG A 1141 -43.05 8.91 15.40
N ALA A 1142 -42.07 8.67 14.54
CA ALA A 1142 -42.08 7.50 13.67
C ALA A 1142 -41.86 6.20 14.48
N ILE A 1143 -40.98 6.23 15.48
CA ILE A 1143 -40.78 5.09 16.39
C ILE A 1143 -42.08 4.76 17.14
N ALA A 1144 -42.82 5.79 17.61
CA ALA A 1144 -44.16 5.61 18.19
C ALA A 1144 -45.22 5.12 17.17
N GLY A 1145 -45.01 5.37 15.87
CA GLY A 1145 -45.81 4.89 14.74
C GLY A 1145 -45.42 3.51 14.21
N GLY A 1146 -44.65 2.73 14.96
CA GLY A 1146 -44.26 1.35 14.61
C GLY A 1146 -43.06 1.25 13.66
N ALA A 1147 -42.39 2.35 13.33
CA ALA A 1147 -41.20 2.35 12.50
C ALA A 1147 -40.00 1.74 13.26
N SER A 1148 -39.70 0.47 12.96
CA SER A 1148 -38.66 -0.31 13.66
C SER A 1148 -37.31 -0.31 12.94
N LYS A 1149 -37.28 0.14 11.68
CA LYS A 1149 -36.04 0.27 10.89
C LYS A 1149 -35.91 1.69 10.33
N PRO A 1150 -34.68 2.19 10.10
CA PRO A 1150 -34.46 3.51 9.51
C PRO A 1150 -35.18 3.75 8.18
N LYS A 1151 -35.50 2.69 7.41
CA LYS A 1151 -36.29 2.80 6.17
C LYS A 1151 -37.79 3.08 6.42
N ASP A 1152 -38.33 2.60 7.54
CA ASP A 1152 -39.67 2.93 8.02
C ASP A 1152 -39.69 4.34 8.62
N ILE A 1153 -38.63 4.71 9.35
CA ILE A 1153 -38.47 6.06 9.89
C ILE A 1153 -38.31 7.06 8.74
N GLN A 1154 -37.55 6.71 7.70
CA GLN A 1154 -37.38 7.49 6.47
C GLN A 1154 -38.70 7.57 5.68
N SER A 1155 -39.49 6.49 5.58
CA SER A 1155 -40.79 6.52 4.90
C SER A 1155 -41.87 7.30 5.66
N GLN A 1156 -41.82 7.32 7.01
CA GLN A 1156 -42.77 8.09 7.83
C GLN A 1156 -42.35 9.54 8.09
N THR A 1157 -41.06 9.85 8.17
CA THR A 1157 -40.56 11.21 8.48
C THR A 1157 -40.05 12.00 7.27
N GLY A 1158 -39.69 11.32 6.18
CA GLY A 1158 -39.01 11.94 5.03
C GLY A 1158 -37.58 12.43 5.33
N LEU A 1159 -37.06 12.22 6.55
CA LEU A 1159 -35.66 12.51 6.86
C LEU A 1159 -34.74 11.52 6.12
N PRO A 1160 -33.69 12.01 5.43
CA PRO A 1160 -32.60 11.16 4.99
C PRO A 1160 -32.06 10.36 6.19
N SER A 1161 -31.76 9.09 5.98
CA SER A 1161 -31.40 8.15 7.06
C SER A 1161 -30.23 8.64 7.91
N GLU A 1162 -29.29 9.39 7.32
CA GLU A 1162 -28.24 10.13 8.04
C GLU A 1162 -28.81 11.09 9.10
N LYS A 1163 -29.67 12.05 8.71
CA LYS A 1163 -30.22 13.06 9.64
C LYS A 1163 -31.13 12.44 10.70
N ALA A 1164 -31.79 11.32 10.40
CA ALA A 1164 -32.50 10.53 11.39
C ALA A 1164 -31.54 9.82 12.36
N GLY A 1165 -30.42 9.28 11.85
CA GLY A 1165 -29.36 8.65 12.62
C GLY A 1165 -28.59 9.61 13.54
N THR A 1166 -28.25 10.81 13.07
CA THR A 1166 -27.60 11.86 13.89
C THR A 1166 -28.47 12.29 15.08
N ALA A 1167 -29.79 12.30 14.90
CA ALA A 1167 -30.74 12.60 15.97
C ALA A 1167 -30.85 11.45 16.99
N LEU A 1168 -30.84 10.19 16.54
CA LEU A 1168 -30.81 9.01 17.40
C LEU A 1168 -29.51 8.92 18.22
N ARG A 1169 -28.35 9.18 17.61
CA ARG A 1169 -27.04 9.19 18.32
C ARG A 1169 -27.02 10.20 19.47
N ARG A 1170 -27.44 11.44 19.24
CA ARG A 1170 -27.54 12.47 20.30
C ARG A 1170 -28.52 12.13 21.43
N MET A 1171 -29.50 11.24 21.19
CA MET A 1171 -30.42 10.75 22.23
C MET A 1171 -29.80 9.59 23.03
N GLN A 1172 -28.95 8.76 22.41
CA GLN A 1172 -28.21 7.69 23.09
C GLN A 1172 -27.04 8.24 23.91
N GLU A 1173 -26.31 9.25 23.40
CA GLU A 1173 -25.27 10.00 24.13
C GLU A 1173 -25.81 10.68 25.40
N ALA A 1174 -27.12 10.97 25.44
CA ALA A 1174 -27.84 11.49 26.62
C ALA A 1174 -28.44 10.39 27.54
N GLY A 1175 -28.07 9.10 27.34
CA GLY A 1175 -28.43 8.00 28.23
C GLY A 1175 -29.73 7.23 27.91
N ILE A 1176 -30.33 7.44 26.73
CA ILE A 1176 -31.62 6.81 26.36
C ILE A 1176 -31.38 5.59 25.45
N VAL A 1177 -31.65 4.37 25.94
CA VAL A 1177 -31.33 3.11 25.24
C VAL A 1177 -32.58 2.41 24.67
N TYR A 1178 -32.46 1.88 23.45
CA TYR A 1178 -33.44 1.00 22.81
C TYR A 1178 -32.77 -0.29 22.30
N GLN A 1179 -33.46 -1.44 22.39
CA GLN A 1179 -32.97 -2.73 21.86
C GLN A 1179 -34.09 -3.41 21.07
N TRP A 1180 -33.78 -4.02 19.91
CA TRP A 1180 -34.77 -4.70 19.07
C TRP A 1180 -34.40 -6.16 18.80
N ARG A 1181 -35.33 -7.08 19.10
CA ARG A 1181 -35.41 -8.44 18.57
C ARG A 1181 -36.79 -8.63 17.90
N PRO A 1182 -36.92 -9.51 16.88
CA PRO A 1182 -38.16 -9.58 16.10
C PRO A 1182 -39.30 -10.25 16.88
N GLY A 1183 -40.51 -9.68 16.84
CA GLY A 1183 -41.72 -10.42 17.25
C GLY A 1183 -42.90 -9.58 17.75
N ARG A 1184 -42.71 -8.78 18.81
CA ARG A 1184 -43.74 -7.92 19.43
C ARG A 1184 -43.12 -6.87 20.34
N PHE A 1185 -43.70 -5.66 20.35
CA PHE A 1185 -43.33 -4.59 21.28
C PHE A 1185 -44.27 -4.59 22.49
N VAL A 1186 -43.71 -4.43 23.70
CA VAL A 1186 -44.43 -4.05 24.92
C VAL A 1186 -43.60 -2.99 25.64
N LEU A 1187 -44.23 -1.86 26.00
CA LEU A 1187 -43.67 -0.83 26.85
C LEU A 1187 -44.17 -1.05 28.28
N ASN A 1188 -43.28 -1.21 29.25
CA ASN A 1188 -43.61 -1.14 30.67
C ASN A 1188 -43.20 0.22 31.23
N PHE A 1189 -44.20 1.01 31.63
CA PHE A 1189 -44.13 1.90 32.79
C PHE A 1189 -45.19 1.39 33.77
N GLU A 1190 -44.91 1.36 35.07
CA GLU A 1190 -45.81 0.72 36.04
C GLU A 1190 -47.18 1.43 36.15
N ALA A 1191 -48.24 0.63 36.17
CA ALA A 1191 -49.55 1.06 35.70
C ALA A 1191 -50.55 1.36 36.83
N LYS A 1192 -50.43 2.52 37.51
CA LYS A 1192 -51.46 2.95 38.49
C LYS A 1192 -52.00 4.39 38.42
N GLU A 1193 -51.38 5.37 37.75
CA GLU A 1193 -51.77 6.79 37.96
C GLU A 1193 -52.17 7.65 36.75
N LEU A 1194 -51.89 7.27 35.49
CA LEU A 1194 -52.04 8.21 34.36
C LEU A 1194 -53.24 7.95 33.42
N ALA A 1195 -54.32 7.41 33.97
CA ALA A 1195 -55.65 7.46 33.35
C ALA A 1195 -56.34 8.84 33.50
N SER A 1196 -55.72 9.79 34.21
CA SER A 1196 -56.30 11.10 34.57
C SER A 1196 -56.07 12.21 33.54
N ILE A 1197 -55.00 12.16 32.74
CA ILE A 1197 -54.60 13.27 31.84
C ILE A 1197 -55.25 13.14 30.46
N LEU A 1198 -56.57 12.91 30.45
CA LEU A 1198 -57.45 12.94 29.27
C LEU A 1198 -58.36 14.19 29.23
N THR A 1199 -57.92 15.30 29.83
CA THR A 1199 -58.72 16.55 29.89
C THR A 1199 -57.94 17.80 29.47
N ARG A 1200 -58.53 18.53 28.50
CA ARG A 1200 -58.24 19.93 28.07
C ARG A 1200 -56.88 20.10 27.36
N ARG A 1201 -56.77 20.13 26.02
CA ARG A 1201 -57.47 20.89 24.96
C ARG A 1201 -57.22 22.41 25.03
N SER A 1202 -56.87 22.99 23.87
CA SER A 1202 -56.73 24.43 23.54
C SER A 1202 -55.66 25.22 24.34
N SER A 1203 -54.87 26.11 23.73
CA SER A 1203 -55.29 27.13 22.75
C SER A 1203 -54.19 27.57 21.76
N SER A 1204 -54.62 28.17 20.65
CA SER A 1204 -53.91 29.14 19.79
C SER A 1204 -52.43 28.86 19.43
N LEU A 1205 -52.10 28.41 18.21
CA LEU A 1205 -52.13 29.20 16.95
C LEU A 1205 -51.50 30.59 17.16
N ARG A 1206 -50.32 30.86 16.60
CA ARG A 1206 -50.06 30.72 15.15
C ARG A 1206 -49.00 29.66 14.76
#